data_AF-A0A1H8BCC6-F1
#
_entry.id   AF-A0A1H8BCC6-F1
#
_cell.length_a   1.000
_cell.length_b   1.000
_cell.length_c   1.000
_cell.angle_alpha   90.00
_cell.angle_beta   90.00
_cell.angle_gamma   90.00
#
_symmetry.space_group_name_H-M   'P 1'
#
loop_
_entity.id
_entity.type
_entity.pdbx_description
1 polymer ?
#
loop_
_entity_poly.entity_id
_entity_poly.type
_entity_poly.pdbx_seq_one_letter_code
_entity_poly.pdbx_strand_id
1 'polypeptide(L)'
;MRTLAPVLALLLASGAGAQAPDAGTPPSADAGAPTGVLTRPPELKRQVEASYPPEALAQQLEGTVVMLIDISETGAVTDVQVTEPAGHGFDEAAVAAVRQFEFEPAEVDGTPSPVRIQYAYQFVWRAPPPAEGSADAPLEAPVNFSGRALQRGTRDPLVGAEVALPALELSTTTDAQGRFSFRGVPLGSHEVLVLQSGYERFRTQEAFTEGQQTQATYYVRKRIFGAYETVVRSERERKEVTRTTLQAAEIQKVPGTQGDTLKVVQNLPGVARPAFNGGQIVIRGTSPNDSGIFLDGQRIPLLYHFGGLTSVYNSELLDSLDYLPGTFSAYYGNVTGGVINVRSRAPRMDRFHGTVGVSLIESNAVLEGPLTENLGIVVAGRRSYIDLVLKAVPENEDGPSIQVAPRYYDAQLKLHWTPSSRHTLTLQGLVSNDVLGLVFDRPADDDPSVNGAFEITTGFKQVRLGHQYRAGRFTLDSQALVGNTLIEFLIGDRNLRISSLDLGLRSTAEYVLSEPLTVAGGVDIDFAQADVRARIQSLPREGEPPSPLVLEEILVLDGQFLQYFPGVWAELRWKPVKDLLVVPGLRSESYVFENQKVRKRSLNPRLAVRYALTETVALKGGAGLYHSPPIQDEPSLTFGNPELKAKRSQQYSVGTEWQPTPEYFLSAELFYNRLSRLIVRSDRQVERDGEQVPERLANLGTGRIYGFEVLARRLLTERLFGWVSYTFSRSERRDRPGEALRLFDNDQTHVLTAIASYKLPDGWELGARMRFATGNPLTPITGAVRDDGTDVFIPTFGRVNSERLPAFHQMDIRVDKNFVFERWNLNVYLDLTNAYNNPAKEGVLYNYNYTESAYLKGLPLLPVLGAKGSF
;
A
#
# COMPACT_ATOMS: atom_id res chain seq x y z
N MET A 1 -0.09 -15.79 -35.60
CA MET A 1 1.35 -15.44 -35.51
C MET A 1 1.67 -13.94 -35.38
N ARG A 2 1.15 -13.05 -36.24
CA ARG A 2 1.44 -11.59 -36.36
C ARG A 2 1.29 -10.69 -35.09
N THR A 3 1.26 -11.28 -33.90
CA THR A 3 0.88 -10.63 -32.63
C THR A 3 1.79 -10.98 -31.45
N LEU A 4 2.78 -11.88 -31.58
CA LEU A 4 3.57 -12.36 -30.42
C LEU A 4 5.09 -12.12 -30.45
N ALA A 5 5.77 -12.16 -31.60
CA ALA A 5 7.20 -11.82 -31.67
C ALA A 5 7.52 -10.42 -31.09
N PRO A 6 6.76 -9.35 -31.44
CA PRO A 6 6.92 -8.04 -30.78
C PRO A 6 6.42 -7.99 -29.32
N VAL A 7 5.57 -8.92 -28.87
CA VAL A 7 5.23 -9.06 -27.44
C VAL A 7 6.42 -9.67 -26.67
N LEU A 8 7.17 -10.57 -27.29
CA LEU A 8 8.45 -11.05 -26.78
C LEU A 8 9.51 -9.95 -26.72
N ALA A 9 9.57 -9.06 -27.72
CA ALA A 9 10.45 -7.89 -27.66
C ALA A 9 10.10 -6.94 -26.48
N LEU A 10 8.80 -6.74 -26.19
CA LEU A 10 8.38 -6.02 -24.98
C LEU A 10 8.72 -6.78 -23.68
N LEU A 11 8.53 -8.10 -23.65
CA LEU A 11 8.84 -8.95 -22.48
C LEU A 11 10.34 -8.99 -22.17
N LEU A 12 11.18 -8.99 -23.21
CA LEU A 12 12.64 -8.83 -23.12
C LEU A 12 13.03 -7.44 -22.58
N ALA A 13 12.27 -6.39 -22.91
CA ALA A 13 12.44 -5.05 -22.34
C ALA A 13 11.84 -4.89 -20.91
N SER A 14 11.11 -5.88 -20.40
CA SER A 14 10.51 -5.88 -19.04
C SER A 14 11.03 -7.00 -18.13
N GLY A 15 12.14 -7.66 -18.48
CA GLY A 15 12.68 -8.81 -17.77
C GLY A 15 13.32 -8.49 -16.41
N ALA A 16 12.64 -8.90 -15.34
CA ALA A 16 13.17 -9.28 -14.01
C ALA A 16 14.27 -8.41 -13.34
N GLY A 17 13.90 -7.64 -12.30
CA GLY A 17 14.83 -6.91 -11.42
C GLY A 17 14.51 -7.10 -9.93
N ALA A 18 15.03 -8.17 -9.32
CA ALA A 18 14.69 -8.61 -7.97
C ALA A 18 15.58 -8.02 -6.84
N GLN A 19 14.96 -7.65 -5.71
CA GLN A 19 15.54 -6.96 -4.54
C GLN A 19 15.16 -7.66 -3.18
N ALA A 20 15.98 -7.63 -2.09
CA ALA A 20 15.75 -8.45 -0.87
C ALA A 20 16.37 -7.95 0.52
N PRO A 21 15.70 -8.00 1.74
CA PRO A 21 16.11 -7.19 2.98
C PRO A 21 15.52 -7.43 4.45
N ASP A 22 16.07 -6.82 5.54
CA ASP A 22 15.60 -5.83 6.60
C ASP A 22 14.38 -5.80 7.67
N ALA A 23 14.21 -6.49 8.84
CA ALA A 23 13.38 -5.91 10.00
C ALA A 23 13.76 -6.18 11.53
N GLY A 24 13.56 -5.22 12.49
CA GLY A 24 13.40 -5.52 13.96
C GLY A 24 14.12 -4.84 15.19
N THR A 25 13.35 -4.39 16.21
CA THR A 25 13.66 -3.29 17.18
C THR A 25 13.94 -3.58 18.77
N PRO A 26 13.03 -3.61 19.83
CA PRO A 26 12.91 -3.04 21.28
C PRO A 26 13.94 -3.24 22.45
N PRO A 27 13.78 -2.64 23.70
CA PRO A 27 12.58 -2.41 24.59
C PRO A 27 12.07 -0.96 24.93
N SER A 28 11.24 -0.70 25.98
CA SER A 28 10.45 0.57 26.30
C SER A 28 10.33 1.06 27.78
N ALA A 29 9.77 2.20 28.27
CA ALA A 29 9.14 3.49 27.82
C ALA A 29 9.82 4.70 28.59
N ASP A 30 9.37 5.97 28.81
CA ASP A 30 8.09 6.75 28.94
C ASP A 30 8.40 8.31 28.79
N ALA A 31 7.64 9.43 29.02
CA ALA A 31 6.29 9.85 29.55
C ALA A 31 5.93 11.37 29.23
N GLY A 32 4.68 11.87 29.50
CA GLY A 32 4.31 13.32 29.74
C GLY A 32 3.26 14.03 28.83
N ALA A 33 2.09 14.47 29.38
CA ALA A 33 0.94 15.12 28.70
C ALA A 33 0.62 14.55 27.29
N PRO A 34 0.23 13.27 27.18
CA PRO A 34 1.11 12.34 26.50
C PRO A 34 0.80 12.18 25.02
N THR A 35 1.85 12.27 24.21
CA THR A 35 1.88 11.92 22.78
C THR A 35 1.88 10.40 22.55
N GLY A 36 1.15 9.68 23.40
CA GLY A 36 1.26 8.24 23.62
C GLY A 36 0.11 7.41 23.07
N VAL A 37 0.03 6.16 23.52
CA VAL A 37 -1.14 5.30 23.32
C VAL A 37 -2.09 5.46 24.50
N LEU A 38 -3.37 5.66 24.23
CA LEU A 38 -4.42 5.65 25.26
C LEU A 38 -4.48 4.23 25.88
N THR A 39 -3.94 4.07 27.08
CA THR A 39 -3.88 2.78 27.79
C THR A 39 -5.14 2.52 28.61
N ARG A 40 -5.84 3.57 29.04
CA ARG A 40 -7.21 3.50 29.58
C ARG A 40 -8.02 4.72 29.11
N PRO A 41 -9.19 4.54 28.47
CA PRO A 41 -10.10 5.66 28.19
C PRO A 41 -10.64 6.26 29.49
N PRO A 42 -11.11 7.52 29.48
CA PRO A 42 -11.79 8.09 30.64
C PRO A 42 -13.15 7.40 30.85
N GLU A 43 -13.46 7.02 32.08
CA GLU A 43 -14.71 6.31 32.43
C GLU A 43 -15.61 7.22 33.29
N LEU A 44 -16.93 7.25 33.02
CA LEU A 44 -17.82 8.20 33.71
C LEU A 44 -18.13 7.74 35.14
N LYS A 45 -17.49 8.37 36.11
CA LYS A 45 -17.58 8.02 37.54
C LYS A 45 -18.80 8.63 38.22
N ARG A 46 -19.19 9.84 37.83
CA ARG A 46 -20.36 10.56 38.33
C ARG A 46 -21.02 11.33 37.20
N GLN A 47 -22.19 10.85 36.79
CA GLN A 47 -23.11 11.61 35.94
C GLN A 47 -23.97 12.53 36.80
N VAL A 48 -24.29 13.73 36.29
CA VAL A 48 -25.34 14.59 36.82
C VAL A 48 -26.49 14.60 35.80
N GLU A 49 -27.72 14.36 36.25
CA GLU A 49 -28.85 14.32 35.34
C GLU A 49 -29.29 15.73 34.95
N ALA A 50 -29.36 16.00 33.64
CA ALA A 50 -29.78 17.28 33.11
C ALA A 50 -31.26 17.55 33.41
N SER A 51 -31.56 18.69 34.02
CA SER A 51 -32.93 19.12 34.27
C SER A 51 -33.68 19.29 32.95
N TYR A 52 -34.81 18.59 32.81
CA TYR A 52 -35.60 18.63 31.57
C TYR A 52 -36.09 20.05 31.28
N PRO A 53 -35.88 20.60 30.07
CA PRO A 53 -36.30 21.97 29.76
C PRO A 53 -37.83 22.12 29.88
N PRO A 54 -38.36 23.16 30.56
CA PRO A 54 -39.81 23.30 30.76
C PRO A 54 -40.62 23.38 29.46
N GLU A 55 -40.06 23.97 28.40
CA GLU A 55 -40.69 24.06 27.08
C GLU A 55 -40.79 22.68 26.39
N ALA A 56 -39.73 21.87 26.47
CA ALA A 56 -39.71 20.51 25.95
C ALA A 56 -40.61 19.58 26.77
N LEU A 57 -40.61 19.73 28.10
CA LEU A 57 -41.44 18.94 29.02
C LEU A 57 -42.95 19.17 28.77
N ALA A 58 -43.34 20.42 28.53
CA ALA A 58 -44.73 20.78 28.20
C ALA A 58 -45.21 20.22 26.85
N GLN A 59 -44.28 19.88 25.95
CA GLN A 59 -44.55 19.37 24.60
C GLN A 59 -44.18 17.89 24.41
N GLN A 60 -43.65 17.21 25.43
CA GLN A 60 -43.17 15.82 25.40
C GLN A 60 -42.15 15.54 24.28
N LEU A 61 -41.30 16.53 23.98
CA LEU A 61 -40.25 16.43 22.95
C LEU A 61 -39.05 15.63 23.50
N GLU A 62 -38.40 14.84 22.65
CA GLU A 62 -37.10 14.20 22.94
C GLU A 62 -35.98 14.85 22.10
N GLY A 63 -34.73 14.77 22.56
CA GLY A 63 -33.58 15.38 21.87
C GLY A 63 -32.25 14.77 22.25
N THR A 64 -31.26 14.90 21.37
CA THR A 64 -29.87 14.47 21.61
C THR A 64 -28.92 15.61 21.30
N VAL A 65 -28.18 16.06 22.31
CA VAL A 65 -27.17 17.12 22.20
C VAL A 65 -25.80 16.48 22.09
N VAL A 66 -25.06 16.76 21.02
CA VAL A 66 -23.70 16.24 20.82
C VAL A 66 -22.70 17.34 21.16
N MET A 67 -21.72 17.00 21.99
CA MET A 67 -20.70 17.91 22.51
C MET A 67 -19.29 17.31 22.37
N LEU A 68 -18.29 18.18 22.27
CA LEU A 68 -16.91 17.89 22.64
C LEU A 68 -16.70 18.34 24.09
N ILE A 69 -16.04 17.52 24.90
CA ILE A 69 -15.73 17.83 26.30
C ILE A 69 -14.25 17.57 26.59
N ASP A 70 -13.63 18.50 27.32
CA ASP A 70 -12.29 18.35 27.85
C ASP A 70 -12.35 17.83 29.28
N ILE A 71 -11.59 16.77 29.55
CA ILE A 71 -11.47 16.11 30.84
C ILE A 71 -10.02 16.29 31.33
N SER A 72 -9.82 16.67 32.58
CA SER A 72 -8.50 16.89 33.18
C SER A 72 -7.77 15.58 33.55
N GLU A 73 -6.49 15.69 33.89
CA GLU A 73 -5.71 14.64 34.58
C GLU A 73 -6.29 14.19 35.94
N THR A 74 -7.25 14.94 36.50
CA THR A 74 -8.01 14.59 37.71
C THR A 74 -9.42 14.08 37.41
N GLY A 75 -9.80 13.93 36.13
CA GLY A 75 -11.11 13.46 35.70
C GLY A 75 -12.23 14.53 35.73
N ALA A 76 -11.92 15.79 36.02
CA ALA A 76 -12.92 16.86 36.04
C ALA A 76 -13.15 17.42 34.62
N VAL A 77 -14.41 17.73 34.27
CA VAL A 77 -14.71 18.41 33.00
C VAL A 77 -14.28 19.87 33.06
N THR A 78 -13.39 20.29 32.16
CA THR A 78 -12.81 21.64 32.10
C THR A 78 -13.36 22.53 30.99
N ASP A 79 -13.85 21.95 29.89
CA ASP A 79 -14.58 22.66 28.84
C ASP A 79 -15.67 21.78 28.21
N VAL A 80 -16.71 22.41 27.66
CA VAL A 80 -17.84 21.76 26.98
C VAL A 80 -18.30 22.64 25.80
N GLN A 81 -18.19 22.08 24.59
CA GLN A 81 -18.52 22.73 23.32
C GLN A 81 -19.60 21.92 22.59
N VAL A 82 -20.79 22.48 22.37
CA VAL A 82 -21.84 21.84 21.55
C VAL A 82 -21.41 21.79 20.08
N THR A 83 -21.53 20.62 19.45
CA THR A 83 -21.24 20.39 18.02
C THR A 83 -22.48 20.08 17.20
N GLU A 84 -23.49 19.41 17.78
CA GLU A 84 -24.81 19.23 17.16
C GLU A 84 -25.90 19.59 18.18
N PRO A 85 -26.62 20.72 18.00
CA PRO A 85 -27.64 21.17 18.93
C PRO A 85 -29.01 20.51 18.68
N ALA A 86 -29.80 20.34 19.74
CA ALA A 86 -31.16 19.82 19.70
C ALA A 86 -32.26 20.90 19.84
N GLY A 87 -31.93 22.11 20.31
CA GLY A 87 -32.88 23.20 20.52
C GLY A 87 -33.79 23.01 21.75
N HIS A 88 -34.86 23.82 21.84
CA HIS A 88 -35.89 23.77 22.90
C HIS A 88 -35.35 23.75 24.36
N GLY A 89 -34.16 24.34 24.58
CA GLY A 89 -33.49 24.41 25.88
C GLY A 89 -32.65 23.17 26.25
N PHE A 90 -32.62 22.13 25.40
CA PHE A 90 -31.83 20.92 25.66
C PHE A 90 -30.33 21.20 25.68
N ASP A 91 -29.87 22.12 24.84
CA ASP A 91 -28.45 22.43 24.66
C ASP A 91 -27.86 23.04 25.93
N GLU A 92 -28.54 24.05 26.50
CA GLU A 92 -28.17 24.68 27.76
C GLU A 92 -28.26 23.70 28.94
N ALA A 93 -29.30 22.86 28.99
CA ALA A 93 -29.48 21.85 30.03
C ALA A 93 -28.39 20.77 29.99
N ALA A 94 -28.00 20.30 28.81
CA ALA A 94 -26.92 19.34 28.62
C ALA A 94 -25.57 19.93 29.03
N VAL A 95 -25.24 21.15 28.57
CA VAL A 95 -23.99 21.83 28.94
C VAL A 95 -23.91 22.09 30.45
N ALA A 96 -25.01 22.51 31.09
CA ALA A 96 -25.08 22.74 32.53
C ALA A 96 -24.87 21.46 33.35
N ALA A 97 -25.36 20.32 32.88
CA ALA A 97 -25.18 19.02 33.53
C ALA A 97 -23.76 18.45 33.32
N VAL A 98 -23.29 18.43 32.07
CA VAL A 98 -22.01 17.81 31.70
C VAL A 98 -20.81 18.53 32.31
N ARG A 99 -20.91 19.85 32.55
CA ARG A 99 -19.92 20.62 33.35
C ARG A 99 -19.80 20.20 34.81
N GLN A 100 -20.69 19.35 35.31
CA GLN A 100 -20.69 18.83 36.68
C GLN A 100 -20.34 17.33 36.74
N PHE A 101 -19.90 16.73 35.62
CA PHE A 101 -19.50 15.33 35.59
C PHE A 101 -18.11 15.13 36.19
N GLU A 102 -17.92 13.99 36.85
CA GLU A 102 -16.62 13.48 37.25
C GLU A 102 -16.35 12.19 36.49
N PHE A 103 -15.18 12.09 35.87
CA PHE A 103 -14.66 10.88 35.23
C PHE A 103 -13.55 10.26 36.10
N GLU A 104 -13.22 9.00 35.86
CA GLU A 104 -11.86 8.52 36.09
C GLU A 104 -10.97 9.08 34.97
N PRO A 105 -9.80 9.67 35.27
CA PRO A 105 -8.95 10.28 34.26
C PRO A 105 -8.43 9.25 33.26
N ALA A 106 -8.32 9.68 32.00
CA ALA A 106 -7.71 8.86 30.97
C ALA A 106 -6.24 8.58 31.30
N GLU A 107 -5.79 7.34 31.10
CA GLU A 107 -4.36 7.01 31.11
C GLU A 107 -3.83 6.99 29.68
N VAL A 108 -2.76 7.74 29.44
CA VAL A 108 -2.00 7.68 28.19
C VAL A 108 -0.56 7.31 28.53
N ASP A 109 -0.03 6.29 27.87
CA ASP A 109 1.19 5.55 28.25
C ASP A 109 1.22 5.05 29.72
N GLY A 110 0.06 4.95 30.39
CA GLY A 110 -0.09 4.53 31.78
C GLY A 110 -0.11 5.67 32.81
N THR A 111 -0.03 6.93 32.39
CA THR A 111 -0.09 8.11 33.28
C THR A 111 -1.45 8.82 33.14
N PRO A 112 -2.16 9.17 34.25
CA PRO A 112 -3.38 9.99 34.21
C PRO A 112 -3.15 11.32 33.50
N SER A 113 -4.05 11.73 32.60
CA SER A 113 -3.78 12.82 31.66
C SER A 113 -5.03 13.44 31.03
N PRO A 114 -4.94 14.71 30.59
CA PRO A 114 -6.08 15.42 30.02
C PRO A 114 -6.40 14.94 28.60
N VAL A 115 -7.70 14.81 28.28
CA VAL A 115 -8.18 14.35 26.97
C VAL A 115 -9.46 15.07 26.54
N ARG A 116 -9.64 15.23 25.22
CA ARG A 116 -10.89 15.69 24.60
C ARG A 116 -11.66 14.48 24.07
N ILE A 117 -12.93 14.32 24.45
CA ILE A 117 -13.82 13.27 23.91
C ILE A 117 -15.11 13.86 23.34
N GLN A 118 -15.77 13.12 22.45
CA GLN A 118 -17.10 13.45 21.96
C GLN A 118 -18.15 12.70 22.80
N TYR A 119 -19.09 13.45 23.38
CA TYR A 119 -20.14 12.93 24.26
C TYR A 119 -21.52 13.36 23.76
N ALA A 120 -22.48 12.44 23.71
CA ALA A 120 -23.85 12.72 23.30
C ALA A 120 -24.79 12.56 24.51
N TYR A 121 -25.38 13.67 24.97
CA TYR A 121 -26.39 13.64 26.03
C TYR A 121 -27.78 13.50 25.40
N GLN A 122 -28.52 12.47 25.79
CA GLN A 122 -29.87 12.22 25.26
C GLN A 122 -30.94 12.49 26.34
N PHE A 123 -31.91 13.32 25.99
CA PHE A 123 -33.15 13.53 26.73
C PHE A 123 -34.22 12.58 26.20
N VAL A 124 -34.56 11.56 27.01
CA VAL A 124 -35.72 10.68 26.78
C VAL A 124 -36.84 11.06 27.74
N TRP A 125 -38.08 11.08 27.25
CA TRP A 125 -39.23 11.38 28.10
C TRP A 125 -39.62 10.14 28.91
N ARG A 126 -39.62 10.25 30.23
CA ARG A 126 -40.07 9.21 31.17
C ARG A 126 -41.30 9.72 31.93
N ALA A 127 -42.29 8.87 32.13
CA ALA A 127 -43.33 9.14 33.11
C ALA A 127 -42.71 9.16 34.53
N PRO A 128 -43.15 10.05 35.44
CA PRO A 128 -42.57 10.15 36.76
C PRO A 128 -42.86 8.86 37.58
N PRO A 129 -41.86 8.30 38.28
CA PRO A 129 -42.07 7.11 39.10
C PRO A 129 -42.94 7.41 40.33
N PRO A 130 -43.54 6.37 40.95
CA PRO A 130 -44.18 6.49 42.26
C PRO A 130 -43.19 7.01 43.33
N ALA A 131 -43.72 7.64 44.39
CA ALA A 131 -42.92 8.28 45.43
C ALA A 131 -41.95 7.30 46.13
N GLU A 132 -40.77 7.81 46.50
CA GLU A 132 -39.64 7.04 47.01
C GLU A 132 -39.98 6.20 48.26
N GLY A 133 -39.61 4.92 48.24
CA GLY A 133 -39.84 3.98 49.34
C GLY A 133 -38.80 2.86 49.39
N SER A 134 -37.71 3.11 50.12
CA SER A 134 -36.70 2.13 50.60
C SER A 134 -36.13 1.11 49.59
N ALA A 135 -34.88 1.31 49.18
CA ALA A 135 -34.08 0.33 48.45
C ALA A 135 -32.71 0.12 49.10
N ASP A 136 -32.69 -0.53 50.28
CA ASP A 136 -31.46 -1.06 50.88
C ASP A 136 -31.76 -2.42 51.55
N ALA A 137 -31.72 -3.49 50.74
CA ALA A 137 -31.97 -4.87 51.14
C ALA A 137 -31.26 -5.86 50.18
N PRO A 138 -30.91 -7.09 50.63
CA PRO A 138 -29.93 -7.92 49.92
C PRO A 138 -30.44 -8.70 48.69
N LEU A 139 -29.49 -9.08 47.82
CA LEU A 139 -29.71 -9.91 46.63
C LEU A 139 -29.85 -11.40 46.96
N GLU A 140 -31.07 -11.94 46.99
CA GLU A 140 -31.30 -13.41 47.06
C GLU A 140 -31.76 -14.05 45.73
N ALA A 141 -32.28 -13.28 44.77
CA ALA A 141 -32.76 -13.84 43.50
C ALA A 141 -31.61 -14.42 42.63
N PRO A 142 -31.73 -15.66 42.11
CA PRO A 142 -30.72 -16.26 41.25
C PRO A 142 -30.67 -15.58 39.86
N VAL A 143 -29.53 -15.71 39.19
CA VAL A 143 -29.38 -15.32 37.78
C VAL A 143 -30.11 -16.36 36.93
N ASN A 144 -31.31 -16.03 36.47
CA ASN A 144 -32.12 -16.89 35.59
C ASN A 144 -32.12 -16.43 34.12
N PHE A 145 -31.49 -15.30 33.82
CA PHE A 145 -31.25 -14.83 32.44
C PHE A 145 -29.85 -14.25 32.31
N SER A 146 -29.12 -14.65 31.27
CA SER A 146 -27.79 -14.13 30.97
C SER A 146 -27.45 -14.34 29.50
N GLY A 147 -26.38 -13.72 29.02
CA GLY A 147 -25.95 -13.94 27.64
C GLY A 147 -24.79 -13.06 27.22
N ARG A 148 -24.68 -12.85 25.91
CA ARG A 148 -23.79 -11.86 25.31
C ARG A 148 -24.49 -11.03 24.23
N ALA A 149 -24.13 -9.76 24.10
CA ALA A 149 -24.39 -8.98 22.90
C ALA A 149 -23.08 -8.80 22.10
N LEU A 150 -23.10 -9.17 20.82
CA LEU A 150 -21.96 -9.18 19.91
C LEU A 150 -22.32 -8.46 18.60
N GLN A 151 -21.35 -7.85 17.94
CA GLN A 151 -21.54 -7.29 16.60
C GLN A 151 -21.85 -8.42 15.60
N ARG A 152 -22.94 -8.28 14.86
CA ARG A 152 -23.32 -9.20 13.78
C ARG A 152 -22.21 -9.26 12.74
N GLY A 153 -21.82 -10.48 12.36
CA GLY A 153 -20.79 -10.72 11.35
C GLY A 153 -19.41 -10.95 11.95
N THR A 154 -18.78 -9.92 12.50
CA THR A 154 -17.43 -10.04 13.09
C THR A 154 -17.39 -10.73 14.44
N ARG A 155 -18.50 -10.69 15.20
CA ARG A 155 -18.62 -11.23 16.58
C ARG A 155 -17.80 -10.46 17.62
N ASP A 156 -17.43 -9.20 17.35
CA ASP A 156 -16.77 -8.31 18.33
C ASP A 156 -17.71 -8.04 19.53
N PRO A 157 -17.21 -7.97 20.78
CA PRO A 157 -18.02 -7.61 21.93
C PRO A 157 -18.69 -6.24 21.78
N LEU A 158 -19.98 -6.16 22.08
CA LEU A 158 -20.65 -4.88 22.28
C LEU A 158 -20.43 -4.48 23.73
N VAL A 159 -19.51 -3.56 23.99
CA VAL A 159 -19.22 -3.05 25.34
C VAL A 159 -20.12 -1.86 25.65
N GLY A 160 -20.76 -1.84 26.83
CA GLY A 160 -21.67 -0.76 27.22
C GLY A 160 -22.94 -0.66 26.36
N ALA A 161 -23.38 -1.75 25.74
CA ALA A 161 -24.69 -1.84 25.14
C ALA A 161 -25.74 -2.08 26.23
N GLU A 162 -26.87 -1.40 26.15
CA GLU A 162 -28.01 -1.65 27.02
C GLU A 162 -28.78 -2.86 26.52
N VAL A 163 -29.04 -3.82 27.41
CA VAL A 163 -29.98 -4.92 27.21
C VAL A 163 -31.16 -4.64 28.14
N ALA A 164 -32.37 -4.58 27.59
CA ALA A 164 -33.58 -4.22 28.32
C ALA A 164 -34.72 -5.23 28.09
N LEU A 165 -35.58 -5.36 29.10
CA LEU A 165 -36.85 -6.09 29.09
C LEU A 165 -37.97 -5.05 29.27
N PRO A 166 -38.44 -4.35 28.21
CA PRO A 166 -39.17 -3.09 28.35
C PRO A 166 -40.48 -3.21 29.14
N ALA A 167 -41.19 -4.33 29.01
CA ALA A 167 -42.44 -4.59 29.73
C ALA A 167 -42.27 -4.94 31.22
N LEU A 168 -41.03 -5.04 31.70
CA LEU A 168 -40.66 -5.31 33.09
C LEU A 168 -39.89 -4.16 33.75
N GLU A 169 -39.59 -3.09 32.99
CA GLU A 169 -38.74 -1.96 33.42
C GLU A 169 -37.32 -2.36 33.89
N LEU A 170 -36.87 -3.57 33.54
CA LEU A 170 -35.52 -4.07 33.82
C LEU A 170 -34.56 -3.76 32.67
N SER A 171 -33.39 -3.17 32.97
CA SER A 171 -32.26 -3.13 32.04
C SER A 171 -30.92 -3.42 32.72
N THR A 172 -29.90 -3.70 31.90
CA THR A 172 -28.53 -4.01 32.33
C THR A 172 -27.55 -3.64 31.20
N THR A 173 -26.29 -3.39 31.52
CA THR A 173 -25.25 -3.05 30.53
C THR A 173 -24.28 -4.21 30.30
N THR A 174 -23.73 -4.29 29.10
CA THR A 174 -22.77 -5.34 28.74
C THR A 174 -21.33 -5.00 29.12
N ASP A 175 -20.60 -6.01 29.64
CA ASP A 175 -19.20 -5.86 30.03
C ASP A 175 -18.22 -5.82 28.83
N ALA A 176 -16.91 -5.71 29.14
CA ALA A 176 -15.83 -5.70 28.14
C ALA A 176 -15.70 -7.00 27.31
N GLN A 177 -16.44 -8.07 27.63
CA GLN A 177 -16.56 -9.30 26.84
C GLN A 177 -17.98 -9.47 26.25
N GLY A 178 -18.79 -8.41 26.30
CA GLY A 178 -20.16 -8.33 25.79
C GLY A 178 -21.18 -9.05 26.65
N ARG A 179 -20.82 -9.53 27.85
CA ARG A 179 -21.70 -10.35 28.71
C ARG A 179 -22.70 -9.48 29.47
N PHE A 180 -23.91 -10.01 29.66
CA PHE A 180 -24.96 -9.41 30.48
C PHE A 180 -25.63 -10.46 31.39
N SER A 181 -26.30 -10.01 32.45
CA SER A 181 -27.13 -10.87 33.30
C SER A 181 -28.26 -10.11 34.00
N PHE A 182 -29.38 -10.80 34.23
CA PHE A 182 -30.51 -10.37 35.05
C PHE A 182 -30.79 -11.42 36.13
N ARG A 183 -31.44 -11.01 37.22
CA ARG A 183 -31.87 -11.88 38.32
C ARG A 183 -33.38 -11.81 38.48
N GLY A 184 -34.02 -12.94 38.79
CA GLY A 184 -35.45 -12.99 39.10
C GLY A 184 -36.38 -12.54 37.97
N VAL A 185 -36.00 -12.68 36.70
CA VAL A 185 -36.88 -12.37 35.55
C VAL A 185 -38.16 -13.23 35.66
N PRO A 186 -39.37 -12.66 35.63
CA PRO A 186 -40.60 -13.43 35.75
C PRO A 186 -40.78 -14.48 34.65
N LEU A 187 -41.42 -15.60 34.98
CA LEU A 187 -41.72 -16.67 34.02
C LEU A 187 -42.71 -16.19 32.94
N GLY A 188 -42.53 -16.65 31.70
CA GLY A 188 -43.32 -16.21 30.54
C GLY A 188 -42.46 -15.89 29.31
N SER A 189 -43.03 -15.20 28.33
CA SER A 189 -42.32 -14.69 27.15
C SER A 189 -42.24 -13.17 27.21
N HIS A 190 -41.03 -12.60 27.16
CA HIS A 190 -40.81 -11.15 27.24
C HIS A 190 -40.02 -10.65 26.03
N GLU A 191 -40.30 -9.43 25.56
CA GLU A 191 -39.45 -8.77 24.55
C GLU A 191 -38.09 -8.41 25.17
N VAL A 192 -37.00 -8.81 24.51
CA VAL A 192 -35.65 -8.35 24.81
C VAL A 192 -35.22 -7.38 23.72
N LEU A 193 -34.81 -6.19 24.15
CA LEU A 193 -34.32 -5.09 23.31
C LEU A 193 -32.82 -4.90 23.59
N VAL A 194 -32.01 -4.74 22.54
CA VAL A 194 -30.60 -4.36 22.67
C VAL A 194 -30.35 -3.03 21.95
N LEU A 195 -29.76 -2.08 22.67
CA LEU A 195 -29.51 -0.70 22.22
C LEU A 195 -28.02 -0.35 22.35
N GLN A 196 -27.45 0.21 21.29
CA GLN A 196 -26.13 0.84 21.32
C GLN A 196 -26.02 1.89 20.21
N SER A 197 -25.29 2.99 20.44
CA SER A 197 -25.06 4.01 19.43
C SER A 197 -24.32 3.44 18.21
N GLY A 198 -24.75 3.79 17.00
CA GLY A 198 -24.24 3.23 15.74
C GLY A 198 -24.85 1.88 15.32
N TYR A 199 -25.70 1.25 16.14
CA TYR A 199 -26.30 -0.06 15.86
C TYR A 199 -27.82 -0.01 15.58
N GLU A 200 -28.32 -0.99 14.83
CA GLU A 200 -29.75 -1.23 14.65
C GLU A 200 -30.37 -1.64 15.99
N ARG A 201 -31.61 -1.21 16.26
CA ARG A 201 -32.34 -1.63 17.48
C ARG A 201 -32.71 -3.11 17.33
N PHE A 202 -31.96 -4.00 17.97
CA PHE A 202 -32.23 -5.44 17.93
C PHE A 202 -33.37 -5.78 18.89
N ARG A 203 -34.33 -6.57 18.42
CA ARG A 203 -35.49 -7.04 19.18
C ARG A 203 -35.64 -8.56 18.99
N THR A 204 -35.94 -9.25 20.07
CA THR A 204 -36.35 -10.67 20.08
C THR A 204 -37.39 -10.90 21.18
N GLN A 205 -37.98 -12.09 21.26
CA GLN A 205 -38.59 -12.56 22.50
C GLN A 205 -37.77 -13.71 23.08
N GLU A 206 -37.71 -13.76 24.42
CA GLU A 206 -37.13 -14.87 25.17
C GLU A 206 -38.19 -15.49 26.07
N ALA A 207 -38.15 -16.82 26.20
CA ALA A 207 -38.99 -17.57 27.12
C ALA A 207 -38.22 -17.90 28.41
N PHE A 208 -38.88 -17.71 29.55
CA PHE A 208 -38.36 -17.97 30.88
C PHE A 208 -39.20 -19.04 31.56
N THR A 209 -38.57 -20.18 31.83
CA THR A 209 -39.16 -21.42 32.34
C THR A 209 -38.65 -21.73 33.74
N GLU A 210 -39.49 -22.36 34.56
CA GLU A 210 -39.14 -22.66 35.95
C GLU A 210 -37.94 -23.62 36.04
N GLY A 211 -37.00 -23.33 36.93
CA GLY A 211 -35.80 -24.14 37.14
C GLY A 211 -34.74 -24.06 36.03
N GLN A 212 -34.90 -23.19 35.03
CA GLN A 212 -33.91 -23.01 33.95
C GLN A 212 -33.29 -21.61 33.96
N GLN A 213 -32.01 -21.53 33.58
CA GLN A 213 -31.33 -20.27 33.30
C GLN A 213 -31.30 -20.07 31.77
N THR A 214 -32.07 -19.11 31.27
CA THR A 214 -32.07 -18.75 29.85
C THR A 214 -30.70 -18.14 29.50
N GLN A 215 -30.03 -18.72 28.48
CA GLN A 215 -28.75 -18.23 27.97
C GLN A 215 -28.87 -17.87 26.50
N ALA A 216 -28.66 -16.59 26.17
CA ALA A 216 -28.83 -16.05 24.83
C ALA A 216 -27.53 -15.44 24.26
N THR A 217 -27.49 -15.21 22.94
CA THR A 217 -26.43 -14.41 22.30
C THR A 217 -27.01 -13.59 21.16
N TYR A 218 -26.94 -12.26 21.29
CA TYR A 218 -27.55 -11.31 20.38
C TYR A 218 -26.53 -10.75 19.40
N TYR A 219 -26.78 -10.96 18.11
CA TYR A 219 -25.93 -10.48 17.03
C TYR A 219 -26.52 -9.19 16.44
N VAL A 220 -26.19 -8.05 17.05
CA VAL A 220 -26.73 -6.73 16.69
C VAL A 220 -26.01 -6.20 15.45
N ARG A 221 -26.76 -5.80 14.42
CA ARG A 221 -26.21 -5.26 13.17
C ARG A 221 -25.79 -3.80 13.36
N LYS A 222 -24.53 -3.47 13.07
CA LYS A 222 -24.06 -2.08 12.99
C LYS A 222 -24.71 -1.39 11.79
N ARG A 223 -25.26 -0.18 11.95
CA ARG A 223 -25.97 0.54 10.86
C ARG A 223 -25.05 0.91 9.69
N ILE A 224 -23.74 1.03 9.97
CA ILE A 224 -22.73 1.44 9.01
C ILE A 224 -21.65 0.37 8.93
N PHE A 225 -21.43 -0.19 7.74
CA PHE A 225 -20.26 -1.03 7.48
C PHE A 225 -19.00 -0.18 7.38
N GLY A 226 -18.43 0.08 8.55
CA GLY A 226 -17.04 0.46 8.75
C GLY A 226 -16.43 -0.49 9.77
N ALA A 227 -15.46 -1.29 9.32
CA ALA A 227 -14.54 -2.06 10.17
C ALA A 227 -13.49 -1.12 10.81
N TYR A 228 -13.95 0.06 11.22
CA TYR A 228 -13.17 1.16 11.73
C TYR A 228 -13.74 1.47 13.11
N GLU A 229 -13.04 0.96 14.09
CA GLU A 229 -12.85 1.65 15.36
C GLU A 229 -12.33 3.07 15.10
N THR A 230 -12.68 4.02 15.97
CA THR A 230 -12.20 5.41 15.84
C THR A 230 -10.73 5.45 16.26
N VAL A 231 -9.84 5.05 15.35
CA VAL A 231 -8.38 5.15 15.55
C VAL A 231 -8.03 6.64 15.67
N VAL A 232 -7.87 7.09 16.93
CA VAL A 232 -7.42 8.44 17.27
C VAL A 232 -6.03 8.61 16.65
N ARG A 233 -5.97 9.36 15.55
CA ARG A 233 -4.73 9.57 14.79
C ARG A 233 -3.84 10.56 15.52
N SER A 234 -2.93 10.04 16.35
CA SER A 234 -1.72 10.79 16.73
C SER A 234 -1.03 11.30 15.45
N GLU A 235 -0.78 12.61 15.37
CA GLU A 235 -0.07 13.24 14.25
C GLU A 235 1.40 12.83 14.27
N ARG A 236 1.71 11.64 13.73
CA ARG A 236 3.08 11.17 13.59
C ARG A 236 3.85 12.10 12.67
N GLU A 237 4.79 12.83 13.26
CA GLU A 237 5.56 13.90 12.62
C GLU A 237 6.09 13.50 11.23
N ARG A 238 5.69 14.26 10.20
CA ARG A 238 6.03 13.99 8.79
C ARG A 238 7.44 14.46 8.51
N LYS A 239 8.38 13.51 8.52
CA LYS A 239 9.83 13.72 8.37
C LYS A 239 10.21 14.05 6.91
N GLU A 240 9.45 13.54 5.96
CA GLU A 240 9.71 13.62 4.53
C GLU A 240 8.85 14.69 3.84
N VAL A 241 9.44 15.45 2.92
CA VAL A 241 8.77 16.57 2.22
C VAL A 241 7.55 16.08 1.44
N THR A 242 7.71 14.95 0.75
CA THR A 242 6.66 14.39 -0.10
C THR A 242 6.45 12.94 0.28
N ARG A 243 5.44 12.72 1.13
CA ARG A 243 4.98 11.40 1.54
C ARG A 243 3.46 11.38 1.57
N THR A 244 2.86 10.52 0.76
CA THR A 244 1.44 10.17 0.83
C THR A 244 1.31 8.81 1.47
N THR A 245 0.71 8.73 2.65
CA THR A 245 0.31 7.45 3.24
C THR A 245 -1.15 7.16 2.87
N LEU A 246 -1.40 5.94 2.40
CA LEU A 246 -2.73 5.37 2.20
C LEU A 246 -2.94 4.22 3.21
N GLN A 247 -4.06 4.21 3.92
CA GLN A 247 -4.40 3.13 4.86
C GLN A 247 -5.10 1.99 4.12
N ALA A 248 -4.90 0.72 4.50
CA ALA A 248 -5.57 -0.43 3.86
C ALA A 248 -7.10 -0.25 3.79
N ALA A 249 -7.68 0.33 4.85
CA ALA A 249 -9.08 0.75 4.95
C ALA A 249 -9.58 1.64 3.78
N GLU A 250 -8.71 2.48 3.23
CA GLU A 250 -8.99 3.41 2.14
C GLU A 250 -8.70 2.75 0.78
N ILE A 251 -7.61 1.97 0.73
CA ILE A 251 -7.12 1.26 -0.44
C ILE A 251 -8.11 0.17 -0.92
N GLN A 252 -8.71 -0.59 -0.01
CA GLN A 252 -9.65 -1.68 -0.33
C GLN A 252 -10.92 -1.21 -1.08
N LYS A 253 -11.21 0.10 -1.12
CA LYS A 253 -12.38 0.69 -1.79
C LYS A 253 -12.11 1.20 -3.20
N VAL A 254 -10.91 0.98 -3.73
CA VAL A 254 -10.46 1.62 -4.98
C VAL A 254 -10.89 0.80 -6.21
N PRO A 255 -11.70 1.35 -7.14
CA PRO A 255 -12.16 0.64 -8.33
C PRO A 255 -11.06 0.37 -9.36
N GLY A 256 -11.24 -0.63 -10.23
CA GLY A 256 -10.26 -1.01 -11.24
C GLY A 256 -8.98 -1.62 -10.65
N THR A 257 -9.04 -2.07 -9.39
CA THR A 257 -8.00 -2.85 -8.71
C THR A 257 -8.16 -4.35 -8.94
N GLN A 258 -9.38 -4.82 -9.27
CA GLN A 258 -9.74 -6.24 -9.38
C GLN A 258 -9.60 -6.98 -8.04
N GLY A 259 -9.77 -6.24 -6.92
CA GLY A 259 -9.64 -6.76 -5.55
C GLY A 259 -8.23 -6.64 -4.94
N ASP A 260 -7.20 -6.37 -5.75
CA ASP A 260 -5.83 -6.21 -5.25
C ASP A 260 -5.53 -4.76 -4.81
N THR A 261 -5.44 -4.58 -3.50
CA THR A 261 -5.10 -3.31 -2.85
C THR A 261 -3.84 -2.64 -3.41
N LEU A 262 -2.77 -3.39 -3.68
CA LEU A 262 -1.48 -2.79 -3.99
C LEU A 262 -1.42 -2.15 -5.39
N LYS A 263 -2.40 -2.40 -6.27
CA LYS A 263 -2.55 -1.67 -7.54
C LYS A 263 -2.97 -0.21 -7.36
N VAL A 264 -3.36 0.22 -6.15
CA VAL A 264 -3.61 1.65 -5.84
C VAL A 264 -2.41 2.55 -6.10
N VAL A 265 -1.19 2.03 -6.01
CA VAL A 265 0.07 2.75 -6.33
C VAL A 265 -0.03 3.39 -7.71
N GLN A 266 -0.62 2.67 -8.67
CA GLN A 266 -0.77 3.13 -10.05
C GLN A 266 -1.68 4.37 -10.18
N ASN A 267 -2.43 4.75 -9.14
CA ASN A 267 -3.42 5.84 -9.13
C ASN A 267 -2.95 7.11 -8.39
N LEU A 268 -1.70 7.12 -7.90
CA LEU A 268 -1.12 8.23 -7.14
C LEU A 268 -0.57 9.35 -8.05
N PRO A 269 -0.47 10.60 -7.56
CA PRO A 269 0.23 11.67 -8.27
C PRO A 269 1.66 11.24 -8.62
N GLY A 270 2.19 11.64 -9.77
CA GLY A 270 3.56 11.31 -10.18
C GLY A 270 3.75 9.90 -10.74
N VAL A 271 2.77 9.00 -10.65
CA VAL A 271 2.86 7.63 -11.18
C VAL A 271 2.31 7.56 -12.60
N ALA A 272 3.17 7.22 -13.57
CA ALA A 272 2.74 7.02 -14.95
C ALA A 272 1.84 5.78 -15.08
N ARG A 273 1.04 5.71 -16.15
CA ARG A 273 0.23 4.53 -16.46
C ARG A 273 1.16 3.43 -17.02
N PRO A 274 1.36 2.29 -16.33
CA PRO A 274 2.19 1.21 -16.85
C PRO A 274 1.58 0.65 -18.15
N ALA A 275 2.42 0.13 -19.04
CA ALA A 275 1.94 -0.65 -20.17
C ALA A 275 1.17 -1.89 -19.67
N PHE A 276 0.24 -2.41 -20.49
CA PHE A 276 -0.34 -3.73 -20.20
C PHE A 276 0.78 -4.79 -20.14
N ASN A 277 0.74 -5.62 -19.10
CA ASN A 277 1.81 -6.58 -18.76
C ASN A 277 3.19 -5.94 -18.48
N GLY A 278 3.26 -4.64 -18.15
CA GLY A 278 4.52 -3.95 -17.83
C GLY A 278 4.98 -4.10 -16.38
N GLY A 279 4.08 -4.03 -15.39
CA GLY A 279 4.33 -4.17 -13.93
C GLY A 279 5.18 -3.08 -13.26
N GLN A 280 6.05 -2.47 -14.04
CA GLN A 280 6.98 -1.40 -13.70
C GLN A 280 6.29 -0.13 -13.18
N ILE A 281 6.83 0.45 -12.10
CA ILE A 281 6.33 1.70 -11.53
C ILE A 281 7.29 2.86 -11.86
N VAL A 282 6.94 3.58 -12.92
CA VAL A 282 7.56 4.85 -13.34
C VAL A 282 7.05 5.97 -12.44
N ILE A 283 7.94 6.54 -11.63
CA ILE A 283 7.64 7.64 -10.70
C ILE A 283 8.34 8.91 -11.22
N ARG A 284 7.60 10.02 -11.36
CA ARG A 284 8.10 11.31 -11.86
C ARG A 284 9.04 11.15 -13.06
N GLY A 285 8.67 10.28 -14.01
CA GLY A 285 9.44 10.04 -15.23
C GLY A 285 10.87 9.49 -15.07
N THR A 286 11.26 8.91 -13.92
CA THR A 286 12.51 8.13 -13.82
C THR A 286 12.33 6.71 -14.36
N SER A 287 13.44 6.05 -14.70
CA SER A 287 13.42 4.62 -15.04
C SER A 287 12.77 3.80 -13.91
N PRO A 288 11.98 2.75 -14.22
CA PRO A 288 11.45 1.82 -13.22
C PRO A 288 12.55 1.25 -12.32
N ASN A 289 13.70 0.92 -12.90
CA ASN A 289 14.85 0.31 -12.22
C ASN A 289 15.62 1.31 -11.33
N ASP A 290 15.20 2.58 -11.29
CA ASP A 290 15.71 3.59 -10.35
C ASP A 290 14.76 3.85 -9.17
N SER A 291 13.53 3.31 -9.21
CA SER A 291 12.57 3.33 -8.09
C SER A 291 12.86 2.21 -7.08
N GLY A 292 12.55 2.44 -5.80
CA GLY A 292 12.65 1.42 -4.75
C GLY A 292 11.28 0.97 -4.24
N ILE A 293 11.05 -0.34 -4.13
CA ILE A 293 9.80 -0.92 -3.64
C ILE A 293 10.10 -1.78 -2.41
N PHE A 294 9.48 -1.46 -1.28
CA PHE A 294 9.82 -1.95 0.05
C PHE A 294 8.58 -2.51 0.78
N LEU A 295 8.75 -3.43 1.74
CA LEU A 295 7.72 -4.06 2.58
C LEU A 295 8.19 -4.13 4.04
N ASP A 296 7.86 -3.15 4.90
CA ASP A 296 8.36 -2.96 6.28
C ASP A 296 9.76 -2.32 6.40
N GLY A 297 10.12 -1.47 5.42
CA GLY A 297 11.47 -0.91 5.25
C GLY A 297 12.28 -1.64 4.17
N GLN A 298 11.66 -2.59 3.47
CA GLN A 298 12.31 -3.82 3.06
C GLN A 298 12.13 -4.11 1.55
N ARG A 299 13.10 -3.78 0.69
CA ARG A 299 13.15 -4.11 -0.76
C ARG A 299 12.51 -5.47 -1.17
N ILE A 300 11.37 -5.50 -1.84
CA ILE A 300 10.69 -6.76 -2.24
C ILE A 300 11.06 -7.18 -3.69
N PRO A 301 11.21 -8.48 -4.02
CA PRO A 301 11.72 -8.90 -5.34
C PRO A 301 10.85 -8.47 -6.51
N LEU A 302 9.56 -8.67 -6.36
CA LEU A 302 8.54 -8.37 -7.34
C LEU A 302 7.39 -7.73 -6.55
N LEU A 303 6.71 -6.73 -7.10
CA LEU A 303 5.48 -6.20 -6.48
C LEU A 303 4.23 -6.87 -7.04
N TYR A 304 4.26 -7.25 -8.33
CA TYR A 304 3.11 -7.80 -9.05
C TYR A 304 3.48 -8.95 -9.98
N HIS A 305 2.66 -10.00 -9.97
CA HIS A 305 2.60 -11.03 -11.00
C HIS A 305 2.21 -10.46 -12.35
N PHE A 306 2.64 -11.14 -13.42
CA PHE A 306 2.23 -10.91 -14.82
C PHE A 306 2.03 -9.43 -15.15
N GLY A 307 3.10 -8.65 -14.90
CA GLY A 307 3.18 -7.27 -15.35
C GLY A 307 2.10 -6.34 -14.77
N GLY A 308 1.75 -6.51 -13.50
CA GLY A 308 0.80 -5.62 -12.80
C GLY A 308 -0.62 -6.16 -12.68
N LEU A 309 -0.82 -7.46 -12.92
CA LEU A 309 -2.15 -8.08 -12.86
C LEU A 309 -2.66 -8.23 -11.42
N THR A 310 -1.83 -8.75 -10.51
CA THR A 310 -2.11 -8.90 -9.08
C THR A 310 -0.80 -8.86 -8.29
N SER A 311 -0.86 -8.56 -6.99
CA SER A 311 0.30 -8.41 -6.12
C SER A 311 0.81 -9.69 -5.47
N VAL A 312 2.12 -9.77 -5.24
CA VAL A 312 2.77 -10.92 -4.55
C VAL A 312 2.56 -10.92 -3.03
N TYR A 313 2.13 -9.78 -2.47
CA TYR A 313 1.85 -9.63 -1.05
C TYR A 313 0.36 -9.54 -0.80
N ASN A 314 -0.16 -10.43 0.02
CA ASN A 314 -1.60 -10.56 0.22
C ASN A 314 -2.22 -9.27 0.82
N SER A 315 -3.23 -8.75 0.14
CA SER A 315 -3.98 -7.54 0.48
C SER A 315 -4.56 -7.49 1.90
N GLU A 316 -4.85 -8.65 2.49
CA GLU A 316 -5.39 -8.76 3.84
C GLU A 316 -4.33 -8.63 4.93
N LEU A 317 -3.03 -8.70 4.57
CA LEU A 317 -1.89 -8.52 5.48
C LEU A 317 -1.35 -7.08 5.47
N LEU A 318 -1.94 -6.21 4.64
CA LEU A 318 -1.59 -4.80 4.51
C LEU A 318 -2.08 -3.99 5.73
N ASP A 319 -1.19 -3.17 6.30
CA ASP A 319 -1.54 -2.06 7.19
C ASP A 319 -1.79 -0.80 6.37
N SER A 320 -0.74 -0.36 5.66
CA SER A 320 -0.73 0.89 4.91
C SER A 320 0.35 0.88 3.84
N LEU A 321 0.34 1.89 2.98
CA LEU A 321 1.35 2.11 1.95
C LEU A 321 1.85 3.54 2.02
N ASP A 322 3.15 3.70 2.21
CA ASP A 322 3.85 4.98 2.08
C ASP A 322 4.35 5.16 0.65
N TYR A 323 4.01 6.29 0.02
CA TYR A 323 4.50 6.68 -1.29
C TYR A 323 5.28 7.98 -1.20
N LEU A 324 6.55 7.96 -1.64
CA LEU A 324 7.47 9.09 -1.61
C LEU A 324 8.03 9.34 -3.01
N PRO A 325 7.45 10.25 -3.81
CA PRO A 325 7.83 10.43 -5.22
C PRO A 325 9.18 11.10 -5.44
N GLY A 326 9.78 11.67 -4.39
CA GLY A 326 11.10 12.28 -4.40
C GLY A 326 11.39 12.98 -3.07
N THR A 327 12.59 13.53 -2.91
CA THR A 327 13.03 14.30 -1.73
C THR A 327 12.84 13.57 -0.40
N PHE A 328 13.16 12.27 -0.38
CA PHE A 328 12.93 11.36 0.75
C PHE A 328 14.14 11.24 1.71
N SER A 329 13.81 10.91 2.97
CA SER A 329 14.75 10.70 4.10
C SER A 329 15.99 9.87 3.72
N ALA A 330 17.13 10.22 4.34
CA ALA A 330 18.41 9.50 4.24
C ALA A 330 18.32 8.02 4.70
N TYR A 331 17.24 7.62 5.36
CA TYR A 331 16.86 6.22 5.61
C TYR A 331 16.94 5.36 4.33
N TYR A 332 16.35 5.82 3.21
CA TYR A 332 16.35 5.06 1.95
C TYR A 332 17.58 5.36 1.08
N GLY A 333 18.19 4.32 0.52
CA GLY A 333 19.33 4.42 -0.39
C GLY A 333 19.32 3.43 -1.54
N ASN A 334 20.34 3.52 -2.40
CA ASN A 334 20.44 2.80 -3.67
C ASN A 334 19.21 3.07 -4.60
N VAL A 335 18.69 4.30 -4.62
CA VAL A 335 17.47 4.76 -5.35
C VAL A 335 17.74 6.14 -5.94
N THR A 336 17.31 6.41 -7.19
CA THR A 336 17.27 7.79 -7.75
C THR A 336 15.91 8.25 -8.28
N GLY A 337 14.94 7.33 -8.37
CA GLY A 337 13.52 7.58 -8.62
C GLY A 337 12.75 7.87 -7.34
N GLY A 338 11.54 7.34 -7.23
CA GLY A 338 10.72 7.41 -6.01
C GLY A 338 10.80 6.14 -5.17
N VAL A 339 10.14 6.16 -4.01
CA VAL A 339 10.06 5.06 -3.06
C VAL A 339 8.60 4.69 -2.78
N ILE A 340 8.31 3.39 -2.76
CA ILE A 340 7.07 2.82 -2.24
C ILE A 340 7.44 1.92 -1.07
N ASN A 341 6.86 2.13 0.10
CA ASN A 341 7.01 1.24 1.25
C ASN A 341 5.64 0.74 1.72
N VAL A 342 5.34 -0.50 1.35
CA VAL A 342 4.27 -1.31 1.91
C VAL A 342 4.55 -1.54 3.40
N ARG A 343 3.53 -1.51 4.26
CA ARG A 343 3.61 -1.91 5.68
C ARG A 343 2.69 -3.10 5.92
N SER A 344 3.18 -4.12 6.62
CA SER A 344 2.37 -5.26 7.03
C SER A 344 1.82 -5.08 8.44
N ARG A 345 0.53 -5.38 8.63
CA ARG A 345 -0.12 -5.25 9.95
C ARG A 345 0.31 -6.35 10.91
N ALA A 346 0.03 -6.18 12.19
CA ALA A 346 0.10 -7.27 13.15
C ALA A 346 -1.04 -8.30 12.89
N PRO A 347 -0.84 -9.59 13.21
CA PRO A 347 -1.93 -10.55 13.34
C PRO A 347 -2.91 -10.14 14.43
N ARG A 348 -4.18 -10.53 14.30
CA ARG A 348 -5.19 -10.34 15.34
C ARG A 348 -4.90 -11.21 16.56
N MET A 349 -4.99 -10.59 17.74
CA MET A 349 -4.72 -11.21 19.05
C MET A 349 -5.99 -11.56 19.84
N ASP A 350 -7.18 -11.14 19.37
CA ASP A 350 -8.44 -11.24 20.11
C ASP A 350 -9.10 -12.63 19.99
N ARG A 351 -9.05 -13.25 18.81
CA ARG A 351 -9.53 -14.61 18.52
C ARG A 351 -9.05 -15.06 17.14
N PHE A 352 -9.24 -16.34 16.84
CA PHE A 352 -9.05 -16.83 15.47
C PHE A 352 -10.09 -16.24 14.50
N HIS A 353 -9.59 -15.78 13.35
CA HIS A 353 -10.33 -15.22 12.24
C HIS A 353 -9.92 -15.89 10.93
N GLY A 354 -10.89 -16.09 10.04
CA GLY A 354 -10.65 -16.64 8.71
C GLY A 354 -11.20 -15.74 7.62
N THR A 355 -10.53 -15.73 6.47
CA THR A 355 -10.99 -15.05 5.25
C THR A 355 -10.69 -15.93 4.04
N VAL A 356 -11.66 -16.05 3.12
CA VAL A 356 -11.51 -16.78 1.86
C VAL A 356 -12.07 -15.94 0.72
N GLY A 357 -11.24 -15.64 -0.27
CA GLY A 357 -11.60 -14.94 -1.50
C GLY A 357 -11.57 -15.86 -2.72
N VAL A 358 -12.52 -15.70 -3.62
CA VAL A 358 -12.62 -16.38 -4.93
C VAL A 358 -13.03 -15.35 -5.98
N SER A 359 -12.50 -15.42 -7.19
CA SER A 359 -12.78 -14.48 -8.28
C SER A 359 -12.86 -15.21 -9.63
N LEU A 360 -12.75 -14.48 -10.75
CA LEU A 360 -12.52 -15.10 -12.06
C LEU A 360 -11.04 -15.38 -12.36
N ILE A 361 -10.09 -14.92 -11.53
CA ILE A 361 -8.64 -15.02 -11.84
C ILE A 361 -7.81 -15.68 -10.73
N GLU A 362 -8.18 -15.49 -9.46
CA GLU A 362 -7.51 -16.03 -8.28
C GLU A 362 -8.46 -16.51 -7.17
N SER A 363 -7.98 -17.43 -6.35
CA SER A 363 -8.48 -17.63 -4.99
C SER A 363 -7.38 -17.37 -3.98
N ASN A 364 -7.77 -16.83 -2.83
CA ASN A 364 -6.90 -16.59 -1.68
C ASN A 364 -7.57 -17.04 -0.39
N ALA A 365 -6.76 -17.39 0.61
CA ALA A 365 -7.23 -17.72 1.95
C ALA A 365 -6.25 -17.17 2.98
N VAL A 366 -6.79 -16.75 4.13
CA VAL A 366 -6.04 -16.21 5.26
C VAL A 366 -6.65 -16.74 6.56
N LEU A 367 -5.79 -17.17 7.48
CA LEU A 367 -6.14 -17.61 8.83
C LEU A 367 -5.20 -16.93 9.82
N GLU A 368 -5.74 -16.23 10.81
CA GLU A 368 -4.97 -15.54 11.86
C GLU A 368 -5.56 -15.73 13.24
N GLY A 369 -4.75 -15.52 14.28
CA GLY A 369 -5.21 -15.53 15.68
C GLY A 369 -4.07 -15.58 16.70
N PRO A 370 -4.39 -15.52 18.00
CA PRO A 370 -3.44 -15.75 19.08
C PRO A 370 -3.05 -17.23 19.20
N LEU A 371 -1.75 -17.50 19.28
CA LEU A 371 -1.17 -18.75 19.80
C LEU A 371 -0.99 -18.69 21.33
N THR A 372 -0.70 -17.50 21.86
CA THR A 372 -0.73 -17.15 23.29
C THR A 372 -1.28 -15.73 23.44
N GLU A 373 -1.46 -15.25 24.67
CA GLU A 373 -1.81 -13.85 24.98
C GLU A 373 -0.83 -12.82 24.38
N ASN A 374 0.41 -13.23 24.07
CA ASN A 374 1.44 -12.36 23.50
C ASN A 374 2.09 -12.86 22.21
N LEU A 375 1.66 -13.98 21.63
CA LEU A 375 2.15 -14.50 20.35
C LEU A 375 0.98 -14.66 19.39
N GLY A 376 0.95 -13.85 18.33
CA GLY A 376 0.00 -13.97 17.22
C GLY A 376 0.62 -14.67 16.01
N ILE A 377 -0.22 -15.37 15.25
CA ILE A 377 0.12 -15.93 13.95
C ILE A 377 -0.87 -15.44 12.88
N VAL A 378 -0.38 -15.23 11.66
CA VAL A 378 -1.18 -15.26 10.44
C VAL A 378 -0.50 -16.14 9.39
N VAL A 379 -1.32 -16.90 8.68
CA VAL A 379 -0.93 -17.68 7.49
C VAL A 379 -1.86 -17.29 6.35
N ALA A 380 -1.29 -17.04 5.18
CA ALA A 380 -2.00 -16.70 3.96
C ALA A 380 -1.48 -17.54 2.79
N GLY A 381 -2.37 -17.83 1.84
CA GLY A 381 -2.03 -18.50 0.59
C GLY A 381 -2.90 -18.01 -0.55
N ARG A 382 -2.35 -17.98 -1.76
CA ARG A 382 -3.00 -17.46 -2.97
C ARG A 382 -2.60 -18.30 -4.18
N ARG A 383 -3.54 -18.50 -5.11
CA ARG A 383 -3.31 -19.20 -6.38
C ARG A 383 -4.18 -18.60 -7.48
N SER A 384 -3.60 -18.34 -8.65
CA SER A 384 -4.35 -18.04 -9.88
C SER A 384 -4.88 -19.30 -10.59
N TYR A 385 -5.94 -19.15 -11.38
CA TYR A 385 -6.42 -20.15 -12.36
C TYR A 385 -6.74 -19.54 -13.73
N ILE A 386 -5.98 -18.52 -14.12
CA ILE A 386 -5.97 -17.98 -15.49
C ILE A 386 -5.67 -19.10 -16.50
N ASP A 387 -4.85 -20.10 -16.10
CA ASP A 387 -4.56 -21.32 -16.85
C ASP A 387 -5.77 -22.24 -17.11
N LEU A 388 -6.80 -22.18 -16.26
CA LEU A 388 -8.07 -22.90 -16.46
C LEU A 388 -9.06 -22.07 -17.28
N VAL A 389 -9.11 -20.75 -17.06
CA VAL A 389 -10.05 -19.85 -17.74
C VAL A 389 -9.71 -19.71 -19.23
N LEU A 390 -8.43 -19.51 -19.58
CA LEU A 390 -8.04 -19.38 -20.98
C LEU A 390 -8.27 -20.67 -21.79
N LYS A 391 -8.16 -21.85 -21.17
CA LYS A 391 -8.48 -23.15 -21.80
C LYS A 391 -9.98 -23.38 -22.03
N ALA A 392 -10.85 -22.56 -21.44
CA ALA A 392 -12.29 -22.58 -21.68
C ALA A 392 -12.74 -21.57 -22.76
N VAL A 393 -11.84 -20.73 -23.26
CA VAL A 393 -12.09 -19.84 -24.40
C VAL A 393 -11.69 -20.59 -25.69
N PRO A 394 -12.54 -20.64 -26.73
CA PRO A 394 -12.18 -21.26 -28.00
C PRO A 394 -10.93 -20.61 -28.62
N GLU A 395 -9.98 -21.43 -29.06
CA GLU A 395 -8.83 -20.96 -29.83
C GLU A 395 -9.30 -20.46 -31.21
N ASN A 396 -8.82 -19.29 -31.64
CA ASN A 396 -9.08 -18.77 -32.99
C ASN A 396 -8.04 -19.36 -33.95
N GLU A 397 -8.45 -19.80 -35.13
CA GLU A 397 -7.62 -20.57 -36.09
C GLU A 397 -6.34 -19.83 -36.58
N ASP A 398 -6.26 -18.50 -36.43
CA ASP A 398 -5.09 -17.66 -36.77
C ASP A 398 -4.11 -17.39 -35.59
N GLY A 399 -4.46 -17.84 -34.38
CA GLY A 399 -3.69 -17.67 -33.15
C GLY A 399 -2.48 -18.62 -33.01
N PRO A 400 -1.61 -18.43 -32.00
CA PRO A 400 -0.75 -19.50 -31.49
C PRO A 400 -1.56 -20.47 -30.61
N SER A 401 -1.11 -21.71 -30.45
CA SER A 401 -1.66 -22.61 -29.43
C SER A 401 -1.20 -22.21 -28.01
N ILE A 402 -2.13 -21.90 -27.10
CA ILE A 402 -1.78 -21.40 -25.74
C ILE A 402 -1.68 -22.57 -24.75
N GLN A 403 -0.61 -23.35 -24.91
CA GLN A 403 -0.46 -24.63 -24.19
C GLN A 403 -0.22 -24.47 -22.67
N VAL A 404 0.48 -23.41 -22.22
CA VAL A 404 0.83 -23.16 -20.81
C VAL A 404 0.45 -21.73 -20.37
N ALA A 405 -0.85 -21.45 -20.40
CA ALA A 405 -1.44 -20.20 -19.91
C ALA A 405 -0.97 -19.82 -18.47
N PRO A 406 -0.96 -18.50 -18.13
CA PRO A 406 -0.22 -17.98 -16.98
C PRO A 406 -0.71 -18.51 -15.63
N ARG A 407 0.22 -18.79 -14.71
CA ARG A 407 -0.11 -19.17 -13.32
C ARG A 407 0.90 -18.66 -12.28
N TYR A 408 0.40 -18.21 -11.13
CA TYR A 408 1.20 -17.90 -9.95
C TYR A 408 0.65 -18.58 -8.67
N TYR A 409 1.55 -18.71 -7.69
CA TYR A 409 1.29 -19.26 -6.36
C TYR A 409 2.04 -18.46 -5.30
N ASP A 410 1.34 -18.09 -4.22
CA ASP A 410 1.94 -17.41 -3.06
C ASP A 410 1.63 -18.13 -1.76
N ALA A 411 2.56 -18.00 -0.82
CA ALA A 411 2.32 -18.29 0.59
C ALA A 411 3.01 -17.24 1.47
N GLN A 412 2.33 -16.75 2.49
CA GLN A 412 2.91 -15.89 3.52
C GLN A 412 2.61 -16.46 4.91
N LEU A 413 3.57 -16.38 5.80
CA LEU A 413 3.41 -16.69 7.23
C LEU A 413 4.03 -15.55 8.02
N LYS A 414 3.35 -15.04 9.05
CA LYS A 414 3.89 -14.04 9.96
C LYS A 414 3.56 -14.39 11.41
N LEU A 415 4.59 -14.57 12.22
CA LEU A 415 4.51 -14.58 13.68
C LEU A 415 4.76 -13.17 14.20
N HIS A 416 4.06 -12.78 15.26
CA HIS A 416 4.27 -11.51 15.97
C HIS A 416 4.20 -11.77 17.48
N TRP A 417 5.33 -11.62 18.17
CA TRP A 417 5.49 -11.97 19.58
C TRP A 417 5.79 -10.73 20.41
N THR A 418 5.12 -10.48 21.53
CA THR A 418 5.42 -9.39 22.47
C THR A 418 5.86 -9.93 23.84
N PRO A 419 7.12 -10.41 23.99
CA PRO A 419 7.61 -10.95 25.26
C PRO A 419 7.56 -9.99 26.45
N SER A 420 7.26 -8.71 26.24
CA SER A 420 6.87 -7.74 27.28
C SER A 420 6.25 -6.50 26.62
N SER A 421 5.67 -5.56 27.39
CA SER A 421 5.44 -4.18 26.89
C SER A 421 6.72 -3.54 26.35
N ARG A 422 7.84 -4.01 26.89
CA ARG A 422 9.20 -3.83 26.44
C ARG A 422 9.44 -4.51 25.07
N HIS A 423 9.54 -5.84 24.98
CA HIS A 423 9.95 -6.51 23.74
C HIS A 423 8.81 -6.98 22.82
N THR A 424 9.13 -7.05 21.53
CA THR A 424 8.30 -7.33 20.37
C THR A 424 9.24 -7.98 19.37
N LEU A 425 8.86 -9.08 18.74
CA LEU A 425 9.57 -9.87 17.73
C LEU A 425 8.59 -10.22 16.62
N THR A 426 9.09 -10.48 15.43
CA THR A 426 8.31 -10.82 14.24
C THR A 426 9.15 -11.73 13.37
N LEU A 427 8.55 -12.77 12.82
CA LEU A 427 9.17 -13.65 11.84
C LEU A 427 8.22 -13.74 10.66
N GLN A 428 8.65 -13.30 9.47
CA GLN A 428 7.86 -13.42 8.24
C GLN A 428 8.53 -14.39 7.27
N GLY A 429 7.77 -15.37 6.80
CA GLY A 429 8.12 -16.19 5.64
C GLY A 429 7.28 -15.77 4.44
N LEU A 430 7.90 -15.54 3.29
CA LEU A 430 7.22 -15.25 2.02
C LEU A 430 7.71 -16.21 0.95
N VAL A 431 6.79 -16.70 0.13
CA VAL A 431 7.05 -17.47 -1.10
C VAL A 431 6.14 -16.93 -2.20
N SER A 432 6.70 -16.74 -3.40
CA SER A 432 6.00 -16.31 -4.62
C SER A 432 6.62 -17.06 -5.80
N ASN A 433 5.82 -17.56 -6.74
CA ASN A 433 6.30 -18.22 -7.96
C ASN A 433 5.32 -18.06 -9.14
N ASP A 434 5.79 -17.43 -10.21
CA ASP A 434 5.14 -17.28 -11.51
C ASP A 434 5.64 -18.34 -12.52
N VAL A 435 4.77 -18.77 -13.43
CA VAL A 435 5.14 -19.46 -14.68
C VAL A 435 4.25 -18.95 -15.83
N LEU A 436 4.88 -18.62 -16.95
CA LEU A 436 4.26 -18.27 -18.23
C LEU A 436 4.92 -19.09 -19.34
N GLY A 437 4.16 -19.87 -20.11
CA GLY A 437 4.69 -20.63 -21.25
C GLY A 437 3.84 -20.53 -22.51
N LEU A 438 4.49 -20.26 -23.65
CA LEU A 438 3.86 -20.13 -24.96
C LEU A 438 4.60 -21.02 -25.95
N VAL A 439 3.86 -21.61 -26.90
CA VAL A 439 4.44 -22.41 -27.98
C VAL A 439 4.18 -21.71 -29.30
N PHE A 440 5.20 -21.63 -30.15
CA PHE A 440 5.10 -21.08 -31.48
C PHE A 440 5.02 -22.22 -32.50
N ASP A 441 3.83 -22.43 -33.06
CA ASP A 441 3.54 -23.52 -34.01
C ASP A 441 4.30 -23.38 -35.35
N ARG A 442 4.92 -22.21 -35.58
CA ARG A 442 5.92 -21.93 -36.62
C ARG A 442 6.82 -20.74 -36.18
N PRO A 443 8.00 -20.51 -36.81
CA PRO A 443 8.83 -19.34 -36.55
C PRO A 443 8.11 -18.02 -36.89
N ALA A 444 8.51 -16.92 -36.25
CA ALA A 444 7.92 -15.61 -36.49
C ALA A 444 8.12 -15.12 -37.94
N ASP A 445 7.13 -14.38 -38.45
CA ASP A 445 7.13 -13.84 -39.81
C ASP A 445 8.26 -12.80 -40.03
N ASP A 446 8.74 -12.16 -38.95
CA ASP A 446 9.72 -11.08 -38.91
C ASP A 446 11.11 -11.47 -38.35
N ASP A 447 11.23 -12.62 -37.68
CA ASP A 447 12.51 -13.15 -37.17
C ASP A 447 12.49 -14.68 -37.06
N PRO A 448 13.25 -15.43 -37.89
CA PRO A 448 13.24 -16.90 -37.85
C PRO A 448 13.87 -17.49 -36.57
N SER A 449 14.63 -16.72 -35.79
CA SER A 449 15.15 -17.16 -34.48
C SER A 449 14.09 -17.17 -33.38
N VAL A 450 12.97 -16.47 -33.57
CA VAL A 450 11.80 -16.49 -32.69
C VAL A 450 10.95 -17.72 -33.04
N ASN A 451 11.29 -18.87 -32.45
CA ASN A 451 10.63 -20.15 -32.70
C ASN A 451 10.60 -21.07 -31.46
N GLY A 452 9.86 -22.17 -31.55
CA GLY A 452 9.82 -23.21 -30.51
C GLY A 452 8.98 -22.80 -29.29
N ALA A 453 9.48 -23.12 -28.10
CA ALA A 453 8.84 -22.71 -26.85
C ALA A 453 9.43 -21.40 -26.33
N PHE A 454 8.57 -20.57 -25.74
CA PHE A 454 8.92 -19.45 -24.88
C PHE A 454 8.47 -19.75 -23.46
N GLU A 455 9.36 -19.64 -22.48
CA GLU A 455 9.00 -19.78 -21.06
C GLU A 455 9.64 -18.66 -20.23
N ILE A 456 8.88 -18.12 -19.27
CA ILE A 456 9.39 -17.31 -18.16
C ILE A 456 8.89 -17.90 -16.85
N THR A 457 9.83 -18.17 -15.95
CA THR A 457 9.57 -18.55 -14.55
C THR A 457 10.27 -17.55 -13.64
N THR A 458 9.53 -16.87 -12.76
CA THR A 458 10.08 -15.94 -11.76
C THR A 458 9.59 -16.31 -10.37
N GLY A 459 10.47 -16.32 -9.38
CA GLY A 459 10.06 -16.65 -8.02
C GLY A 459 11.08 -16.31 -6.95
N PHE A 460 10.61 -16.25 -5.72
CA PHE A 460 11.46 -15.98 -4.56
C PHE A 460 10.94 -16.69 -3.31
N LYS A 461 11.85 -16.92 -2.36
CA LYS A 461 11.56 -17.45 -1.02
C LYS A 461 12.36 -16.63 -0.02
N GLN A 462 11.73 -16.10 1.02
CA GLN A 462 12.34 -15.13 1.91
C GLN A 462 11.92 -15.36 3.36
N VAL A 463 12.89 -15.29 4.27
CA VAL A 463 12.70 -15.31 5.73
C VAL A 463 13.23 -14.00 6.31
N ARG A 464 12.36 -13.29 7.02
CA ARG A 464 12.56 -11.93 7.53
C ARG A 464 12.41 -11.96 9.04
N LEU A 465 13.43 -11.52 9.78
CA LEU A 465 13.32 -11.27 11.22
C LEU A 465 12.80 -9.83 11.44
N GLY A 466 12.21 -9.54 12.60
CA GLY A 466 11.43 -8.32 12.94
C GLY A 466 11.23 -8.19 14.46
N HIS A 467 10.87 -7.00 15.02
CA HIS A 467 10.96 -6.56 16.46
C HIS A 467 10.49 -5.01 16.54
N GLN A 468 10.24 -4.26 17.67
CA GLN A 468 9.65 -2.83 17.73
C GLN A 468 10.05 -1.55 18.65
N TYR A 469 11.09 -1.43 19.54
CA TYR A 469 11.95 -0.18 19.72
C TYR A 469 11.60 1.05 20.56
N ARG A 470 11.39 1.05 21.88
CA ARG A 470 10.86 2.29 22.51
C ARG A 470 11.44 2.74 23.86
N ALA A 471 12.75 2.62 24.16
CA ALA A 471 13.35 2.83 25.50
C ALA A 471 13.35 4.31 25.91
N GLY A 472 12.17 4.79 26.30
CA GLY A 472 11.85 6.18 26.54
C GLY A 472 12.15 6.99 25.30
N ARG A 473 13.26 7.73 25.39
CA ARG A 473 13.75 8.57 24.30
C ARG A 473 14.42 7.80 23.16
N PHE A 474 14.68 6.51 23.28
CA PHE A 474 15.45 5.71 22.31
C PHE A 474 14.62 4.71 21.48
N THR A 475 15.00 4.52 20.22
CA THR A 475 14.49 3.54 19.26
C THR A 475 15.66 3.00 18.41
N LEU A 476 15.59 1.76 17.90
CA LEU A 476 16.67 1.03 17.23
C LEU A 476 16.11 -0.11 16.35
N ASP A 477 15.72 0.15 15.10
CA ASP A 477 15.09 -0.85 14.19
C ASP A 477 16.17 -1.70 13.49
N SER A 478 16.58 -2.81 14.12
CA SER A 478 17.66 -3.73 13.70
C SER A 478 17.18 -4.83 12.77
N GLN A 479 17.37 -4.58 11.49
CA GLN A 479 16.60 -5.08 10.39
C GLN A 479 17.27 -6.23 9.60
N ALA A 480 16.82 -7.51 9.65
CA ALA A 480 17.47 -8.63 8.91
C ALA A 480 16.62 -9.57 8.01
N LEU A 481 17.24 -10.18 6.98
CA LEU A 481 16.70 -11.27 6.11
C LEU A 481 17.76 -12.27 5.61
N VAL A 482 17.32 -13.50 5.34
CA VAL A 482 17.87 -14.42 4.32
C VAL A 482 16.80 -14.83 3.30
N GLY A 483 17.15 -14.88 2.02
CA GLY A 483 16.24 -15.29 0.95
C GLY A 483 16.97 -15.90 -0.25
N ASN A 484 16.18 -16.37 -1.22
CA ASN A 484 16.65 -16.78 -2.52
C ASN A 484 15.71 -16.24 -3.61
N THR A 485 16.28 -15.89 -4.77
CA THR A 485 15.55 -15.52 -5.98
C THR A 485 15.86 -16.51 -7.11
N LEU A 486 14.88 -16.77 -7.98
CA LEU A 486 15.03 -17.52 -9.23
C LEU A 486 14.39 -16.72 -10.37
N ILE A 487 15.13 -16.57 -11.46
CA ILE A 487 14.66 -16.01 -12.73
C ILE A 487 15.10 -16.98 -13.82
N GLU A 488 14.16 -17.52 -14.59
CA GLU A 488 14.42 -18.35 -15.76
C GLU A 488 13.67 -17.80 -16.97
N PHE A 489 14.34 -17.79 -18.12
CA PHE A 489 13.84 -17.34 -19.41
C PHE A 489 14.36 -18.28 -20.51
N LEU A 490 13.48 -18.67 -21.43
CA LEU A 490 13.77 -19.52 -22.58
C LEU A 490 13.06 -18.98 -23.83
N ILE A 491 13.76 -18.97 -24.97
CA ILE A 491 13.18 -18.83 -26.32
C ILE A 491 14.09 -19.51 -27.34
N GLY A 492 13.59 -20.53 -28.06
CA GLY A 492 14.39 -21.26 -29.06
C GLY A 492 15.66 -21.87 -28.45
N ASP A 493 16.85 -21.42 -28.89
CA ASP A 493 18.14 -21.80 -28.29
C ASP A 493 18.65 -20.81 -27.21
N ARG A 494 18.01 -19.65 -27.09
CA ARG A 494 18.39 -18.59 -26.15
C ARG A 494 17.82 -18.89 -24.77
N ASN A 495 18.65 -18.75 -23.74
CA ASN A 495 18.26 -19.07 -22.37
C ASN A 495 18.99 -18.18 -21.36
N LEU A 496 18.32 -17.88 -20.24
CA LEU A 496 18.88 -17.19 -19.08
C LEU A 496 18.35 -17.86 -17.82
N ARG A 497 19.24 -18.19 -16.89
CA ARG A 497 18.92 -18.62 -15.53
C ARG A 497 19.78 -17.83 -14.54
N ILE A 498 19.12 -17.13 -13.62
CA ILE A 498 19.73 -16.46 -12.47
C ILE A 498 19.16 -17.11 -11.20
N SER A 499 20.03 -17.55 -10.30
CA SER A 499 19.66 -18.13 -9.01
C SER A 499 20.52 -17.50 -7.92
N SER A 500 19.93 -16.72 -7.01
CA SER A 500 20.68 -15.99 -5.98
C SER A 500 20.38 -16.47 -4.56
N LEU A 501 21.40 -16.35 -3.70
CA LEU A 501 21.27 -16.22 -2.25
C LEU A 501 21.31 -14.72 -1.92
N ASP A 502 20.26 -14.24 -1.27
CA ASP A 502 20.08 -12.82 -0.93
C ASP A 502 20.12 -12.64 0.60
N LEU A 503 20.89 -11.67 1.09
CA LEU A 503 21.01 -11.34 2.52
C LEU A 503 20.82 -9.83 2.73
N GLY A 504 20.07 -9.46 3.77
CA GLY A 504 19.86 -8.07 4.16
C GLY A 504 20.16 -7.82 5.64
N LEU A 505 20.85 -6.72 5.96
CA LEU A 505 20.97 -6.18 7.31
C LEU A 505 20.96 -4.64 7.34
N ARG A 506 19.85 -4.05 7.75
CA ARG A 506 19.74 -2.65 8.19
C ARG A 506 19.79 -2.55 9.72
N SER A 507 20.07 -1.38 10.28
CA SER A 507 19.68 -1.06 11.67
C SER A 507 19.48 0.44 11.84
N THR A 508 18.43 0.89 12.52
CA THR A 508 18.01 2.32 12.59
C THR A 508 17.86 2.81 14.02
N ALA A 509 18.91 3.40 14.58
CA ALA A 509 18.87 4.12 15.85
C ALA A 509 18.14 5.48 15.71
N GLU A 510 17.39 5.87 16.73
CA GLU A 510 16.70 7.15 16.87
C GLU A 510 16.69 7.52 18.36
N TYR A 511 17.05 8.76 18.71
CA TYR A 511 17.15 9.24 20.09
C TYR A 511 16.63 10.68 20.21
N VAL A 512 15.60 10.87 21.02
CA VAL A 512 15.03 12.19 21.36
C VAL A 512 15.92 12.86 22.40
N LEU A 513 16.81 13.76 21.97
CA LEU A 513 17.65 14.55 22.89
C LEU A 513 16.77 15.50 23.71
N SER A 514 15.82 16.16 23.06
CA SER A 514 14.81 17.05 23.65
C SER A 514 13.60 17.18 22.71
N GLU A 515 12.51 17.79 23.18
CA GLU A 515 11.31 18.06 22.36
C GLU A 515 11.60 18.66 20.96
N PRO A 516 12.47 19.68 20.81
CA PRO A 516 12.82 20.22 19.50
C PRO A 516 13.95 19.46 18.78
N LEU A 517 14.50 18.38 19.33
CA LEU A 517 15.73 17.76 18.80
C LEU A 517 15.76 16.23 18.93
N THR A 518 15.61 15.55 17.78
CA THR A 518 15.80 14.10 17.66
C THR A 518 16.93 13.79 16.70
N VAL A 519 17.88 12.93 17.10
CA VAL A 519 18.88 12.35 16.21
C VAL A 519 18.39 11.00 15.72
N ALA A 520 18.64 10.66 14.45
CA ALA A 520 18.50 9.31 13.95
C ALA A 520 19.71 8.93 13.09
N GLY A 521 19.92 7.64 12.88
CA GLY A 521 20.97 7.13 12.02
C GLY A 521 20.97 5.61 11.96
N GLY A 522 21.71 5.06 11.02
CA GLY A 522 21.65 3.64 10.79
C GLY A 522 22.70 3.07 9.84
N VAL A 523 22.72 1.75 9.80
CA VAL A 523 23.45 0.93 8.83
C VAL A 523 22.45 0.30 7.86
N ASP A 524 22.93 -0.10 6.70
CA ASP A 524 22.14 -0.68 5.62
C ASP A 524 23.06 -1.60 4.82
N ILE A 525 22.73 -2.87 4.61
CA ILE A 525 23.63 -3.85 3.99
C ILE A 525 22.82 -4.80 3.11
N ASP A 526 22.78 -4.50 1.81
CA ASP A 526 22.37 -5.49 0.81
C ASP A 526 23.59 -6.37 0.45
N PHE A 527 23.41 -7.69 0.38
CA PHE A 527 24.37 -8.65 -0.20
C PHE A 527 23.61 -9.66 -1.06
N ALA A 528 24.17 -10.01 -2.22
CA ALA A 528 23.72 -11.18 -2.96
C ALA A 528 24.88 -11.90 -3.64
N GLN A 529 24.78 -13.23 -3.73
CA GLN A 529 25.62 -14.08 -4.57
C GLN A 529 24.71 -14.83 -5.52
N ALA A 530 24.93 -14.69 -6.83
CA ALA A 530 24.07 -15.27 -7.86
C ALA A 530 24.84 -16.19 -8.81
N ASP A 531 24.36 -17.42 -8.98
CA ASP A 531 24.73 -18.28 -10.10
C ASP A 531 24.00 -17.77 -11.36
N VAL A 532 24.75 -17.42 -12.41
CA VAL A 532 24.22 -16.91 -13.68
C VAL A 532 24.67 -17.81 -14.83
N ARG A 533 23.71 -18.36 -15.55
CA ARG A 533 23.91 -19.03 -16.84
C ARG A 533 23.09 -18.34 -17.91
N ALA A 534 23.74 -17.84 -18.95
CA ALA A 534 23.10 -17.08 -20.01
C ALA A 534 23.69 -17.43 -21.38
N ARG A 535 22.79 -17.57 -22.36
CA ARG A 535 23.03 -17.55 -23.80
C ARG A 535 21.96 -16.65 -24.40
N ILE A 536 22.20 -15.35 -24.39
CA ILE A 536 21.24 -14.33 -24.84
C ILE A 536 21.97 -13.26 -25.65
N GLN A 537 21.29 -12.68 -26.62
CA GLN A 537 21.76 -11.47 -27.29
C GLN A 537 21.78 -10.25 -26.36
N SER A 538 22.51 -9.20 -26.73
CA SER A 538 22.44 -7.94 -25.98
C SER A 538 21.04 -7.33 -26.06
N LEU A 539 20.50 -6.90 -24.91
CA LEU A 539 19.17 -6.28 -24.86
C LEU A 539 19.25 -4.79 -25.24
N PRO A 540 18.26 -4.23 -25.96
CA PRO A 540 18.13 -2.78 -26.17
C PRO A 540 17.99 -2.03 -24.85
N ARG A 541 18.58 -0.84 -24.75
CA ARG A 541 18.55 0.04 -23.57
C ARG A 541 17.64 1.25 -23.79
N GLU A 542 17.45 2.06 -22.75
CA GLU A 542 16.64 3.30 -22.81
C GLU A 542 17.04 4.18 -24.00
N GLY A 543 16.18 4.31 -25.02
CA GLY A 543 16.39 5.05 -26.26
C GLY A 543 16.94 4.26 -27.45
N GLU A 544 17.30 2.99 -27.29
CA GLU A 544 17.70 2.12 -28.40
C GLU A 544 16.45 1.40 -28.94
N PRO A 545 16.11 1.55 -30.23
CA PRO A 545 15.04 0.77 -30.83
C PRO A 545 15.47 -0.70 -30.99
N PRO A 546 14.53 -1.66 -30.95
CA PRO A 546 14.85 -3.08 -31.08
C PRO A 546 15.20 -3.48 -32.52
N SER A 547 16.25 -4.30 -32.68
CA SER A 547 16.63 -5.00 -33.91
C SER A 547 16.03 -6.42 -33.96
N PRO A 548 15.92 -7.05 -35.14
CA PRO A 548 15.82 -8.51 -35.26
C PRO A 548 16.97 -9.24 -34.52
N LEU A 549 16.64 -10.24 -33.72
CA LEU A 549 17.55 -10.96 -32.80
C LEU A 549 18.57 -11.84 -33.53
N VAL A 550 18.31 -12.15 -34.81
CA VAL A 550 19.25 -12.83 -35.72
C VAL A 550 20.48 -11.98 -36.06
N LEU A 551 20.39 -10.66 -35.92
CA LEU A 551 21.47 -9.70 -36.23
C LEU A 551 22.35 -9.38 -35.01
N GLU A 552 21.91 -9.72 -33.81
CA GLU A 552 22.54 -9.32 -32.54
C GLU A 552 23.55 -10.36 -32.03
N GLU A 553 24.66 -9.89 -31.43
CA GLU A 553 25.71 -10.74 -30.87
C GLU A 553 25.16 -11.63 -29.73
N ILE A 554 25.22 -12.96 -29.88
CA ILE A 554 24.89 -13.91 -28.80
C ILE A 554 26.00 -13.86 -27.75
N LEU A 555 25.69 -13.30 -26.59
CA LEU A 555 26.56 -13.28 -25.43
C LEU A 555 26.35 -14.56 -24.60
N VAL A 556 27.46 -15.19 -24.21
CA VAL A 556 27.48 -16.41 -23.39
C VAL A 556 28.17 -16.12 -22.07
N LEU A 557 27.57 -16.58 -20.97
CA LEU A 557 28.06 -16.41 -19.62
C LEU A 557 27.68 -17.65 -18.79
N ASP A 558 28.65 -18.21 -18.07
CA ASP A 558 28.43 -19.19 -17.00
C ASP A 558 29.38 -18.82 -15.86
N GLY A 559 28.86 -18.57 -14.67
CA GLY A 559 29.66 -18.13 -13.52
C GLY A 559 28.85 -17.59 -12.36
N GLN A 560 29.57 -17.22 -11.29
CA GLN A 560 28.99 -16.57 -10.11
C GLN A 560 29.18 -15.05 -10.15
N PHE A 561 28.29 -14.34 -9.45
CA PHE A 561 28.28 -12.89 -9.33
C PHE A 561 27.98 -12.47 -7.89
N LEU A 562 29.00 -11.98 -7.19
CA LEU A 562 28.87 -11.36 -5.89
C LEU A 562 28.63 -9.85 -5.99
N GLN A 563 27.63 -9.34 -5.27
CA GLN A 563 27.37 -7.92 -5.07
C GLN A 563 27.19 -7.57 -3.59
N TYR A 564 27.72 -6.42 -3.15
CA TYR A 564 27.73 -6.00 -1.74
C TYR A 564 27.61 -4.48 -1.59
N PHE A 565 26.53 -4.00 -0.97
CA PHE A 565 26.16 -2.58 -0.90
C PHE A 565 26.05 -2.02 0.53
N PRO A 566 27.15 -1.88 1.29
CA PRO A 566 27.11 -1.32 2.64
C PRO A 566 26.88 0.21 2.62
N GLY A 567 25.81 0.64 3.25
CA GLY A 567 25.42 2.02 3.53
C GLY A 567 25.42 2.36 5.02
N VAL A 568 25.71 3.62 5.32
CA VAL A 568 25.53 4.23 6.65
C VAL A 568 24.91 5.61 6.49
N TRP A 569 24.02 5.99 7.41
CA TRP A 569 23.30 7.27 7.33
C TRP A 569 23.04 7.89 8.71
N ALA A 570 22.82 9.20 8.73
CA ALA A 570 22.39 9.95 9.89
C ALA A 570 21.45 11.10 9.48
N GLU A 571 20.52 11.46 10.37
CA GLU A 571 19.62 12.59 10.26
C GLU A 571 19.53 13.32 11.60
N LEU A 572 19.43 14.64 11.55
CA LEU A 572 18.93 15.44 12.66
C LEU A 572 17.50 15.86 12.34
N ARG A 573 16.61 15.88 13.32
CA ARG A 573 15.30 16.53 13.23
C ARG A 573 15.26 17.63 14.25
N TRP A 574 15.12 18.85 13.75
CA TRP A 574 15.30 20.05 14.54
C TRP A 574 14.10 20.97 14.34
N LYS A 575 13.48 21.37 15.45
CA LYS A 575 12.48 22.43 15.52
C LYS A 575 13.10 23.69 16.11
N PRO A 576 13.79 24.54 15.32
CA PRO A 576 14.32 25.82 15.80
C PRO A 576 13.23 26.73 16.38
N VAL A 577 11.99 26.61 15.87
CA VAL A 577 10.76 27.11 16.49
C VAL A 577 9.68 26.03 16.34
N LYS A 578 8.64 26.06 17.18
CA LYS A 578 7.59 25.03 17.30
C LYS A 578 7.09 24.50 15.95
N ASP A 579 6.81 25.41 15.02
CA ASP A 579 6.05 25.15 13.79
C ASP A 579 6.95 24.92 12.55
N LEU A 580 8.28 25.03 12.71
CA LEU A 580 9.27 24.85 11.64
C LEU A 580 10.11 23.60 11.92
N LEU A 581 9.91 22.54 11.13
CA LEU A 581 10.76 21.34 11.12
C LEU A 581 11.84 21.45 10.04
N VAL A 582 13.09 21.24 10.44
CA VAL A 582 14.26 21.14 9.57
C VAL A 582 14.92 19.77 9.76
N VAL A 583 15.10 19.02 8.68
CA VAL A 583 15.71 17.68 8.68
C VAL A 583 16.90 17.63 7.72
N PRO A 584 18.11 18.01 8.16
CA PRO A 584 19.33 17.70 7.42
C PRO A 584 19.70 16.22 7.62
N GLY A 585 19.99 15.54 6.51
CA GLY A 585 20.39 14.14 6.47
C GLY A 585 21.64 13.91 5.63
N LEU A 586 22.41 12.88 5.97
CA LEU A 586 23.61 12.48 5.25
C LEU A 586 23.68 10.96 5.16
N ARG A 587 23.80 10.42 3.94
CA ARG A 587 24.00 8.99 3.69
C ARG A 587 25.26 8.74 2.86
N SER A 588 26.08 7.77 3.29
CA SER A 588 27.29 7.30 2.61
C SER A 588 27.09 5.84 2.22
N GLU A 589 27.11 5.52 0.93
CA GLU A 589 27.00 4.14 0.45
C GLU A 589 28.28 3.70 -0.24
N SER A 590 28.52 2.40 -0.30
CA SER A 590 29.46 1.81 -1.24
C SER A 590 28.77 0.75 -2.07
N TYR A 591 29.33 0.46 -3.23
CA TYR A 591 29.00 -0.72 -4.01
C TYR A 591 30.28 -1.42 -4.45
N VAL A 592 30.21 -2.74 -4.42
CA VAL A 592 31.22 -3.68 -4.89
C VAL A 592 30.48 -4.73 -5.71
N PHE A 593 30.99 -5.00 -6.90
CA PHE A 593 30.60 -6.14 -7.73
C PHE A 593 31.87 -6.92 -8.06
N GLU A 594 31.76 -8.22 -8.26
CA GLU A 594 32.89 -9.15 -8.45
C GLU A 594 33.95 -8.69 -9.47
N ASN A 595 33.53 -8.19 -10.64
CA ASN A 595 34.44 -7.73 -11.69
C ASN A 595 35.08 -6.33 -11.43
N GLN A 596 34.74 -5.64 -10.33
CA GLN A 596 35.25 -4.28 -10.05
C GLN A 596 36.59 -4.29 -9.31
N LYS A 597 37.65 -3.90 -10.01
CA LYS A 597 39.02 -3.76 -9.45
C LYS A 597 39.13 -2.71 -8.32
N VAL A 598 38.13 -1.83 -8.15
CA VAL A 598 38.09 -0.79 -7.10
C VAL A 598 36.67 -0.64 -6.52
N ARG A 599 36.54 -0.76 -5.18
CA ARG A 599 35.31 -0.42 -4.42
C ARG A 599 34.93 1.04 -4.63
N LYS A 600 33.68 1.30 -5.02
CA LYS A 600 33.17 2.65 -5.29
C LYS A 600 32.29 3.14 -4.15
N ARG A 601 32.26 4.46 -3.93
CA ARG A 601 31.55 5.12 -2.81
C ARG A 601 30.75 6.33 -3.29
N SER A 602 29.58 6.55 -2.69
CA SER A 602 28.74 7.75 -2.86
C SER A 602 28.67 8.55 -1.53
N LEU A 603 28.29 9.82 -1.64
CA LEU A 603 27.86 10.63 -0.51
C LEU A 603 26.61 11.40 -0.91
N ASN A 604 25.60 11.39 -0.06
CA ASN A 604 24.23 11.82 -0.33
C ASN A 604 23.76 12.77 0.78
N PRO A 605 24.15 14.06 0.74
CA PRO A 605 23.52 15.08 1.57
C PRO A 605 22.08 15.32 1.10
N ARG A 606 21.17 15.48 2.07
CA ARG A 606 19.74 15.72 1.86
C ARG A 606 19.24 16.75 2.89
N LEU A 607 18.23 17.53 2.54
CA LEU A 607 17.57 18.48 3.42
C LEU A 607 16.07 18.46 3.11
N ALA A 608 15.26 18.27 4.15
CA ALA A 608 13.83 18.49 4.13
C ALA A 608 13.46 19.63 5.08
N VAL A 609 12.49 20.46 4.69
CA VAL A 609 11.93 21.55 5.50
C VAL A 609 10.41 21.51 5.42
N ARG A 610 9.73 21.64 6.56
CA ARG A 610 8.28 21.83 6.67
C ARG A 610 8.00 22.98 7.63
N TYR A 611 7.13 23.90 7.24
CA TYR A 611 6.67 25.00 8.08
C TYR A 611 5.15 25.03 8.11
N ALA A 612 4.55 24.83 9.29
CA ALA A 612 3.12 25.09 9.49
C ALA A 612 2.93 26.61 9.55
N LEU A 613 2.37 27.16 8.47
CA LEU A 613 2.10 28.60 8.32
C LEU A 613 0.83 28.99 9.07
N THR A 614 -0.13 28.07 9.13
CA THR A 614 -1.32 28.10 10.01
C THR A 614 -1.63 26.67 10.45
N GLU A 615 -2.62 26.50 11.33
CA GLU A 615 -3.17 25.18 11.73
C GLU A 615 -3.71 24.36 10.54
N THR A 616 -4.05 25.02 9.43
CA THR A 616 -4.63 24.38 8.22
C THR A 616 -3.72 24.43 7.00
N VAL A 617 -2.62 25.18 7.01
CA VAL A 617 -1.72 25.38 5.85
C VAL A 617 -0.27 25.11 6.23
N ALA A 618 0.38 24.21 5.51
CA ALA A 618 1.80 23.90 5.67
C ALA A 618 2.58 24.07 4.36
N LEU A 619 3.65 24.87 4.40
CA LEU A 619 4.64 24.98 3.34
C LEU A 619 5.70 23.90 3.52
N LYS A 620 6.25 23.40 2.41
CA LYS A 620 7.27 22.35 2.43
C LYS A 620 8.24 22.46 1.27
N GLY A 621 9.49 22.04 1.47
CA GLY A 621 10.51 22.05 0.43
C GLY A 621 11.67 21.11 0.72
N GLY A 622 12.29 20.59 -0.33
CA GLY A 622 13.34 19.59 -0.25
C GLY A 622 14.43 19.77 -1.29
N ALA A 623 15.66 19.43 -0.92
CA ALA A 623 16.78 19.33 -1.84
C ALA A 623 17.68 18.16 -1.42
N GLY A 624 18.18 17.37 -2.37
CA GLY A 624 19.10 16.29 -2.02
C GLY A 624 19.83 15.66 -3.19
N LEU A 625 20.90 14.96 -2.86
CA LEU A 625 21.66 14.14 -3.77
C LEU A 625 21.31 12.66 -3.55
N TYR A 626 21.11 11.95 -4.66
CA TYR A 626 20.67 10.56 -4.69
C TYR A 626 21.53 9.79 -5.68
N HIS A 627 21.92 8.58 -5.31
CA HIS A 627 22.65 7.65 -6.16
C HIS A 627 21.96 6.28 -6.18
N SER A 628 22.06 5.61 -7.31
CA SER A 628 21.69 4.20 -7.48
C SER A 628 22.87 3.50 -8.18
N PRO A 629 23.33 2.33 -7.68
CA PRO A 629 24.38 1.58 -8.35
C PRO A 629 23.95 1.14 -9.76
N PRO A 630 24.89 0.64 -10.58
CA PRO A 630 24.53 -0.19 -11.72
C PRO A 630 23.68 -1.41 -11.29
N ILE A 631 22.90 -1.98 -12.19
CA ILE A 631 22.25 -3.30 -11.98
C ILE A 631 23.24 -4.44 -12.32
N GLN A 632 22.95 -5.68 -11.90
CA GLN A 632 23.95 -6.77 -11.80
C GLN A 632 24.72 -7.09 -13.10
N ASP A 633 24.09 -6.99 -14.26
CA ASP A 633 24.70 -7.23 -15.57
C ASP A 633 25.62 -6.09 -16.02
N GLU A 634 25.33 -4.84 -15.64
CA GLU A 634 26.03 -3.66 -16.15
C GLU A 634 27.53 -3.63 -15.80
N PRO A 635 28.00 -4.07 -14.61
CA PRO A 635 29.42 -4.23 -14.29
C PRO A 635 30.09 -5.50 -14.88
N SER A 636 29.36 -6.39 -15.55
CA SER A 636 29.92 -7.61 -16.12
C SER A 636 30.87 -7.31 -17.29
N LEU A 637 31.96 -8.06 -17.41
CA LEU A 637 32.86 -7.97 -18.57
C LEU A 637 32.17 -8.43 -19.87
N THR A 638 31.23 -9.38 -19.78
CA THR A 638 30.50 -9.93 -20.93
C THR A 638 29.45 -8.95 -21.45
N PHE A 639 28.64 -8.38 -20.55
CA PHE A 639 27.46 -7.57 -20.91
C PHE A 639 27.71 -6.05 -20.86
N GLY A 640 28.77 -5.59 -20.20
CA GLY A 640 28.97 -4.17 -19.92
C GLY A 640 30.39 -3.78 -19.53
N ASN A 641 30.51 -3.07 -18.41
CA ASN A 641 31.73 -2.39 -18.01
C ASN A 641 31.89 -2.32 -16.49
N PRO A 642 32.88 -3.02 -15.88
CA PRO A 642 33.13 -2.90 -14.45
C PRO A 642 33.48 -1.47 -14.03
N GLU A 643 33.95 -0.61 -14.94
CA GLU A 643 34.30 0.77 -14.59
C GLU A 643 33.12 1.74 -14.40
N LEU A 644 31.89 1.27 -14.58
CA LEU A 644 30.69 2.06 -14.29
C LEU A 644 30.64 2.57 -12.85
N LYS A 645 30.02 3.75 -12.74
CA LYS A 645 29.75 4.50 -11.51
C LYS A 645 28.24 4.60 -11.34
N ALA A 646 27.79 4.70 -10.10
CA ALA A 646 26.40 4.92 -9.74
C ALA A 646 25.78 6.11 -10.51
N LYS A 647 24.57 5.86 -11.03
CA LYS A 647 23.66 6.86 -11.60
C LYS A 647 23.39 7.92 -10.52
N ARG A 648 23.22 9.19 -10.91
CA ARG A 648 23.15 10.31 -9.96
C ARG A 648 22.02 11.29 -10.30
N SER A 649 21.08 11.45 -9.37
CA SER A 649 19.99 12.42 -9.44
C SER A 649 20.16 13.50 -8.37
N GLN A 650 20.05 14.77 -8.78
CA GLN A 650 19.87 15.91 -7.88
C GLN A 650 18.39 16.25 -7.89
N GLN A 651 17.67 15.97 -6.80
CA GLN A 651 16.23 16.19 -6.69
C GLN A 651 15.93 17.45 -5.88
N TYR A 652 14.95 18.23 -6.34
CA TYR A 652 14.45 19.44 -5.70
C TYR A 652 12.92 19.45 -5.74
N SER A 653 12.28 19.86 -4.63
CA SER A 653 10.83 20.01 -4.53
C SER A 653 10.45 21.23 -3.69
N VAL A 654 9.31 21.84 -4.00
CA VAL A 654 8.66 22.87 -3.17
C VAL A 654 7.14 22.78 -3.35
N GLY A 655 6.39 22.90 -2.27
CA GLY A 655 4.94 22.75 -2.32
C GLY A 655 4.22 23.28 -1.09
N THR A 656 2.90 23.09 -1.10
CA THR A 656 1.99 23.45 -0.03
C THR A 656 0.99 22.32 0.22
N GLU A 657 0.58 22.18 1.47
CA GLU A 657 -0.54 21.35 1.92
C GLU A 657 -1.58 22.26 2.57
N TRP A 658 -2.86 22.00 2.31
CA TRP A 658 -3.99 22.73 2.86
C TRP A 658 -5.09 21.76 3.27
N GLN A 659 -5.53 21.84 4.53
CA GLN A 659 -6.59 21.03 5.10
C GLN A 659 -7.68 21.97 5.65
N PRO A 660 -8.58 22.51 4.81
CA PRO A 660 -9.58 23.50 5.21
C PRO A 660 -10.61 22.95 6.22
N THR A 661 -10.86 21.65 6.19
CA THR A 661 -11.72 20.92 7.14
C THR A 661 -11.11 19.54 7.38
N PRO A 662 -11.53 18.78 8.41
CA PRO A 662 -11.01 17.43 8.67
C PRO A 662 -11.16 16.47 7.47
N GLU A 663 -12.18 16.65 6.63
CA GLU A 663 -12.51 15.74 5.52
C GLU A 663 -11.74 16.03 4.22
N TYR A 664 -11.24 17.26 4.02
CA TYR A 664 -10.63 17.67 2.74
C TYR A 664 -9.15 17.98 2.90
N PHE A 665 -8.31 17.28 2.13
CA PHE A 665 -6.88 17.51 2.04
C PHE A 665 -6.49 17.87 0.60
N LEU A 666 -5.85 19.02 0.42
CA LEU A 666 -5.31 19.48 -0.84
C LEU A 666 -3.78 19.62 -0.74
N SER A 667 -3.06 19.23 -1.77
CA SER A 667 -1.63 19.51 -1.88
C SER A 667 -1.24 19.84 -3.31
N ALA A 668 -0.33 20.80 -3.47
CA ALA A 668 0.30 21.14 -4.74
C ALA A 668 1.82 21.20 -4.58
N GLU A 669 2.56 20.65 -5.54
CA GLU A 669 4.03 20.56 -5.49
C GLU A 669 4.67 20.78 -6.87
N LEU A 670 5.74 21.57 -6.91
CA LEU A 670 6.65 21.72 -8.04
C LEU A 670 7.88 20.84 -7.80
N PHE A 671 8.38 20.17 -8.84
CA PHE A 671 9.59 19.35 -8.75
C PHE A 671 10.55 19.53 -9.93
N TYR A 672 11.85 19.35 -9.66
CA TYR A 672 12.92 19.36 -10.64
C TYR A 672 14.01 18.34 -10.27
N ASN A 673 14.32 17.42 -11.18
CA ASN A 673 15.40 16.44 -11.03
C ASN A 673 16.43 16.62 -12.14
N ARG A 674 17.72 16.76 -11.79
CA ARG A 674 18.84 16.75 -12.75
C ARG A 674 19.54 15.39 -12.73
N LEU A 675 19.47 14.66 -13.84
CA LEU A 675 20.08 13.35 -14.01
C LEU A 675 21.48 13.48 -14.62
N SER A 676 22.41 12.66 -14.14
CA SER A 676 23.79 12.61 -14.64
C SER A 676 24.42 11.26 -14.37
N ARG A 677 25.42 10.87 -15.17
CA ARG A 677 26.04 9.53 -15.13
C ARG A 677 25.05 8.40 -15.46
N LEU A 678 24.04 8.67 -16.28
CA LEU A 678 23.16 7.62 -16.78
C LEU A 678 23.99 6.64 -17.64
N ILE A 679 23.65 5.36 -17.55
CA ILE A 679 24.44 4.27 -18.13
C ILE A 679 23.89 3.98 -19.52
N VAL A 680 24.67 4.31 -20.54
CA VAL A 680 24.32 4.17 -21.96
C VAL A 680 25.32 3.28 -22.68
N ARG A 681 24.99 2.85 -23.89
CA ARG A 681 25.88 2.07 -24.77
C ARG A 681 27.15 2.86 -25.11
N SER A 682 28.29 2.18 -25.09
CA SER A 682 29.57 2.71 -25.56
C SER A 682 30.03 1.92 -26.78
N ASP A 683 30.38 2.65 -27.83
CA ASP A 683 30.95 2.23 -29.11
C ASP A 683 32.50 2.17 -29.08
N ARG A 684 33.10 2.52 -27.94
CA ARG A 684 34.55 2.64 -27.79
C ARG A 684 35.20 1.27 -27.54
N GLN A 685 36.37 1.06 -28.14
CA GLN A 685 37.32 0.04 -27.70
C GLN A 685 38.13 0.57 -26.51
N VAL A 686 38.48 -0.31 -25.57
CA VAL A 686 39.31 -0.02 -24.40
C VAL A 686 40.30 -1.16 -24.17
N GLU A 687 41.50 -0.82 -23.72
CA GLU A 687 42.49 -1.82 -23.32
C GLU A 687 42.12 -2.40 -21.94
N ARG A 688 41.96 -3.72 -21.85
CA ARG A 688 41.80 -4.45 -20.59
C ARG A 688 42.83 -5.59 -20.56
N ASP A 689 43.72 -5.53 -19.57
CA ASP A 689 44.72 -6.57 -19.27
C ASP A 689 45.61 -7.00 -20.47
N GLY A 690 45.83 -6.08 -21.42
CA GLY A 690 46.68 -6.23 -22.61
C GLY A 690 45.93 -6.37 -23.93
N GLU A 691 44.61 -6.61 -23.89
CA GLU A 691 43.78 -6.80 -25.10
C GLU A 691 42.85 -5.60 -25.33
N GLN A 692 42.57 -5.30 -26.60
CA GLN A 692 41.56 -4.30 -26.99
C GLN A 692 40.19 -4.97 -27.03
N VAL A 693 39.28 -4.53 -26.14
CA VAL A 693 37.94 -5.09 -25.97
C VAL A 693 36.89 -3.98 -25.94
N PRO A 694 35.63 -4.25 -26.34
CA PRO A 694 34.60 -3.22 -26.35
C PRO A 694 34.29 -2.73 -24.94
N GLU A 695 34.15 -1.42 -24.77
CA GLU A 695 33.73 -0.81 -23.51
C GLU A 695 32.30 -1.20 -23.15
N ARG A 696 31.45 -1.47 -24.15
CA ARG A 696 30.02 -1.86 -24.12
C ARG A 696 29.08 -0.86 -23.43
N LEU A 697 29.41 -0.36 -22.23
CA LEU A 697 28.61 0.60 -21.46
C LEU A 697 29.46 1.72 -20.85
N ALA A 698 28.92 2.95 -20.78
CA ALA A 698 29.57 4.10 -20.15
C ALA A 698 28.59 5.08 -19.49
N ASN A 699 29.06 5.82 -18.49
CA ASN A 699 28.29 6.85 -17.77
C ASN A 699 28.17 8.20 -18.53
N LEU A 700 27.98 8.16 -19.86
CA LEU A 700 27.92 9.36 -20.70
C LEU A 700 26.58 10.11 -20.58
N GLY A 701 25.51 9.39 -20.24
CA GLY A 701 24.15 9.90 -20.30
C GLY A 701 23.81 10.95 -19.24
N THR A 702 22.95 11.88 -19.65
CA THR A 702 22.43 12.98 -18.83
C THR A 702 20.95 13.20 -19.10
N GLY A 703 20.25 13.89 -18.19
CA GLY A 703 18.84 14.16 -18.37
C GLY A 703 18.30 15.22 -17.40
N ARG A 704 17.04 15.59 -17.62
CA ARG A 704 16.28 16.47 -16.73
C ARG A 704 14.86 15.96 -16.63
N ILE A 705 14.25 16.14 -15.48
CA ILE A 705 12.83 15.89 -15.25
C ILE A 705 12.27 17.09 -14.50
N TYR A 706 11.11 17.59 -14.92
CA TYR A 706 10.48 18.73 -14.27
C TYR A 706 8.96 18.67 -14.43
N GLY A 707 8.24 19.21 -13.46
CA GLY A 707 6.80 19.10 -13.45
C GLY A 707 6.11 19.73 -12.26
N PHE A 708 4.80 19.52 -12.20
CA PHE A 708 3.98 19.83 -11.05
C PHE A 708 2.91 18.76 -10.81
N GLU A 709 2.57 18.59 -9.54
CA GLU A 709 1.55 17.66 -9.07
C GLU A 709 0.50 18.41 -8.25
N VAL A 710 -0.76 18.01 -8.42
CA VAL A 710 -1.88 18.42 -7.58
C VAL A 710 -2.62 17.18 -7.13
N LEU A 711 -2.96 17.12 -5.84
CA LEU A 711 -3.83 16.12 -5.24
C LEU A 711 -4.92 16.83 -4.45
N ALA A 712 -6.17 16.62 -4.84
CA ALA A 712 -7.35 17.00 -4.06
C ALA A 712 -8.02 15.71 -3.55
N ARG A 713 -8.01 15.48 -2.25
CA ARG A 713 -8.45 14.25 -1.60
C ARG A 713 -9.58 14.56 -0.62
N ARG A 714 -10.68 13.81 -0.72
CA ARG A 714 -11.68 13.69 0.34
C ARG A 714 -11.38 12.43 1.14
N LEU A 715 -11.02 12.60 2.40
CA LEU A 715 -10.85 11.51 3.35
C LEU A 715 -12.17 10.75 3.53
N LEU A 716 -12.08 9.50 3.98
CA LEU A 716 -13.22 8.61 4.14
C LEU A 716 -14.20 9.15 5.19
N THR A 717 -15.30 9.77 4.74
CA THR A 717 -16.46 10.06 5.60
C THR A 717 -17.41 8.85 5.61
N GLU A 718 -18.55 8.93 6.30
CA GLU A 718 -19.52 7.81 6.37
C GLU A 718 -19.84 7.15 5.02
N ARG A 719 -20.07 7.98 3.99
CA ARG A 719 -20.60 7.55 2.69
C ARG A 719 -19.68 7.79 1.50
N LEU A 720 -18.85 8.84 1.49
CA LEU A 720 -18.08 9.24 0.30
C LEU A 720 -16.58 9.36 0.62
N PHE A 721 -15.78 8.69 -0.21
CA PHE A 721 -14.32 8.72 -0.24
C PHE A 721 -13.84 8.94 -1.67
N GLY A 722 -12.73 9.65 -1.87
CA GLY A 722 -12.16 9.80 -3.22
C GLY A 722 -11.00 10.78 -3.31
N TRP A 723 -10.37 10.82 -4.49
CA TRP A 723 -9.39 11.84 -4.83
C TRP A 723 -9.32 12.13 -6.33
N VAL A 724 -8.85 13.32 -6.66
CA VAL A 724 -8.41 13.70 -8.00
C VAL A 724 -6.93 14.03 -7.92
N SER A 725 -6.10 13.35 -8.71
CA SER A 725 -4.67 13.62 -8.88
C SER A 725 -4.38 14.04 -10.32
N TYR A 726 -3.64 15.14 -10.47
CA TYR A 726 -3.12 15.59 -11.75
C TYR A 726 -1.59 15.70 -11.69
N THR A 727 -0.93 15.35 -12.77
CA THR A 727 0.52 15.44 -12.93
C THR A 727 0.84 15.97 -14.32
N PHE A 728 1.58 17.07 -14.37
CA PHE A 728 2.37 17.45 -15.52
C PHE A 728 3.82 17.05 -15.24
N SER A 729 4.43 16.21 -16.09
CA SER A 729 5.77 15.67 -15.85
C SER A 729 6.52 15.48 -17.17
N ARG A 730 7.53 16.31 -17.42
CA ARG A 730 8.40 16.24 -18.61
C ARG A 730 9.75 15.65 -18.25
N SER A 731 10.10 14.53 -18.86
CA SER A 731 11.32 13.73 -18.64
C SER A 731 12.11 13.61 -19.94
N GLU A 732 13.33 14.13 -19.95
CA GLU A 732 14.17 14.26 -21.15
C GLU A 732 15.57 13.69 -20.91
N ARG A 733 16.20 13.22 -21.99
CA ARG A 733 17.46 12.47 -22.01
C ARG A 733 18.40 13.00 -23.10
N ARG A 734 19.70 12.79 -22.88
CA ARG A 734 20.80 12.95 -23.84
C ARG A 734 21.77 11.82 -23.55
N ASP A 735 22.12 11.03 -24.55
CA ASP A 735 22.87 9.81 -24.34
C ASP A 735 24.38 10.06 -24.39
N ARG A 736 24.86 10.88 -25.34
CA ARG A 736 26.25 11.32 -25.44
C ARG A 736 26.40 12.85 -25.34
N PRO A 737 27.57 13.36 -24.89
CA PRO A 737 27.91 14.78 -24.97
C PRO A 737 27.76 15.32 -26.40
N GLY A 738 27.11 16.47 -26.55
CA GLY A 738 26.87 17.13 -27.85
C GLY A 738 25.53 16.78 -28.52
N GLU A 739 24.92 15.65 -28.22
CA GLU A 739 23.63 15.24 -28.83
C GLU A 739 22.47 16.16 -28.41
N ALA A 740 21.36 16.12 -29.16
CA ALA A 740 20.12 16.79 -28.80
C ALA A 740 19.46 16.18 -27.54
N LEU A 741 18.51 16.88 -26.93
CA LEU A 741 17.62 16.27 -25.95
C LEU A 741 16.50 15.52 -26.68
N ARG A 742 16.27 14.27 -26.28
CA ARG A 742 15.10 13.45 -26.64
C ARG A 742 14.16 13.27 -25.45
N LEU A 743 12.95 12.79 -25.70
CA LEU A 743 12.04 12.33 -24.65
C LEU A 743 12.55 11.02 -24.03
N PHE A 744 12.26 10.81 -22.75
CA PHE A 744 12.36 9.50 -22.11
C PHE A 744 11.27 8.55 -22.61
N ASP A 745 11.59 7.28 -22.76
CA ASP A 745 10.78 6.20 -23.32
C ASP A 745 9.44 5.99 -22.58
N ASN A 746 9.36 6.35 -21.29
CA ASN A 746 8.11 6.36 -20.52
C ASN A 746 7.67 7.78 -20.10
N ASP A 747 8.01 8.83 -20.86
CA ASP A 747 7.49 10.18 -20.64
C ASP A 747 5.98 10.22 -20.91
N GLN A 748 5.20 10.34 -19.84
CA GLN A 748 3.78 10.68 -19.91
C GLN A 748 3.60 12.12 -19.42
N THR A 749 3.75 13.07 -20.35
CA THR A 749 3.69 14.52 -20.11
C THR A 749 2.46 14.96 -19.30
N HIS A 750 1.30 14.31 -19.47
CA HIS A 750 0.12 14.52 -18.63
C HIS A 750 -0.46 13.19 -18.13
N VAL A 751 -0.76 13.12 -16.83
CA VAL A 751 -1.53 12.06 -16.20
C VAL A 751 -2.61 12.69 -15.31
N LEU A 752 -3.85 12.21 -15.43
CA LEU A 752 -4.99 12.56 -14.58
C LEU A 752 -5.63 11.28 -14.07
N THR A 753 -5.90 11.19 -12.77
CA THR A 753 -6.70 10.12 -12.17
C THR A 753 -7.76 10.72 -11.27
N ALA A 754 -9.00 10.25 -11.37
CA ALA A 754 -10.11 10.63 -10.50
C ALA A 754 -10.81 9.37 -9.98
N ILE A 755 -10.91 9.24 -8.66
CA ILE A 755 -11.47 8.08 -7.98
C ILE A 755 -12.54 8.56 -6.99
N ALA A 756 -13.69 7.88 -6.98
CA ALA A 756 -14.71 8.01 -5.95
C ALA A 756 -15.29 6.64 -5.60
N SER A 757 -15.57 6.41 -4.32
CA SER A 757 -16.46 5.34 -3.85
C SER A 757 -17.55 5.94 -2.97
N TYR A 758 -18.79 5.47 -3.18
CA TYR A 758 -20.00 5.93 -2.50
C TYR A 758 -20.79 4.75 -1.93
N LYS A 759 -21.02 4.76 -0.62
CA LYS A 759 -21.84 3.77 0.08
C LYS A 759 -23.32 4.08 -0.03
N LEU A 760 -24.08 3.04 -0.37
CA LEU A 760 -25.53 3.03 -0.42
C LEU A 760 -26.11 2.24 0.77
N PRO A 761 -27.43 2.32 1.02
CA PRO A 761 -28.11 1.47 1.99
C PRO A 761 -27.92 -0.04 1.72
N ASP A 762 -28.25 -0.84 2.74
CA ASP A 762 -28.25 -2.31 2.68
C ASP A 762 -26.93 -2.96 2.28
N GLY A 763 -25.81 -2.27 2.52
CA GLY A 763 -24.46 -2.80 2.25
C GLY A 763 -24.06 -2.79 0.78
N TRP A 764 -24.77 -2.06 -0.08
CA TRP A 764 -24.29 -1.74 -1.44
C TRP A 764 -23.20 -0.67 -1.39
N GLU A 765 -22.16 -0.78 -2.21
CA GLU A 765 -21.17 0.28 -2.44
C GLU A 765 -20.87 0.37 -3.95
N LEU A 766 -20.77 1.60 -4.47
CA LEU A 766 -20.51 1.91 -5.88
C LEU A 766 -19.26 2.76 -6.00
N GLY A 767 -18.33 2.38 -6.87
CA GLY A 767 -17.14 3.18 -7.14
C GLY A 767 -16.82 3.32 -8.63
N ALA A 768 -16.21 4.46 -8.98
CA ALA A 768 -15.67 4.72 -10.30
C ALA A 768 -14.20 5.18 -10.22
N ARG A 769 -13.36 4.72 -11.16
CA ARG A 769 -12.03 5.26 -11.46
C ARG A 769 -11.99 5.76 -12.90
N MET A 770 -11.80 7.05 -13.10
CA MET A 770 -11.40 7.61 -14.39
C MET A 770 -9.88 7.80 -14.40
N ARG A 771 -9.23 7.45 -15.52
CA ARG A 771 -7.82 7.79 -15.77
C ARG A 771 -7.64 8.32 -17.18
N PHE A 772 -6.81 9.34 -17.34
CA PHE A 772 -6.28 9.80 -18.62
C PHE A 772 -4.75 9.85 -18.57
N ALA A 773 -4.10 9.49 -19.67
CA ALA A 773 -2.65 9.64 -19.85
C ALA A 773 -2.30 9.96 -21.31
N THR A 774 -1.31 10.84 -21.50
CA THR A 774 -0.60 10.94 -22.80
C THR A 774 0.10 9.63 -23.11
N GLY A 775 0.04 9.16 -24.35
CA GLY A 775 0.74 7.94 -24.76
C GLY A 775 2.26 8.10 -24.70
N ASN A 776 2.95 6.97 -24.47
CA ASN A 776 4.41 6.90 -24.45
C ASN A 776 5.00 7.39 -25.79
N PRO A 777 6.22 7.95 -25.79
CA PRO A 777 6.95 8.21 -27.02
C PRO A 777 7.22 6.94 -27.81
N LEU A 778 7.42 7.09 -29.11
CA LEU A 778 7.88 6.02 -30.00
C LEU A 778 8.90 6.56 -31.00
N THR A 779 9.83 5.69 -31.40
CA THR A 779 10.74 5.92 -32.53
C THR A 779 10.06 5.40 -33.79
N PRO A 780 9.69 6.25 -34.76
CA PRO A 780 9.01 5.80 -35.96
C PRO A 780 9.97 5.02 -36.87
N ILE A 781 9.45 4.04 -37.59
CA ILE A 781 10.16 3.35 -38.67
C ILE A 781 9.81 4.07 -39.98
N THR A 782 10.83 4.57 -40.68
CA THR A 782 10.69 5.40 -41.90
C THR A 782 10.94 4.61 -43.19
N GLY A 783 11.28 3.33 -43.08
CA GLY A 783 11.53 2.40 -44.18
C GLY A 783 12.24 1.15 -43.66
N ALA A 784 12.61 0.23 -44.55
CA ALA A 784 13.43 -0.93 -44.21
C ALA A 784 14.26 -1.40 -45.41
N VAL A 785 15.33 -2.16 -45.14
CA VAL A 785 16.24 -2.73 -46.14
C VAL A 785 16.34 -4.24 -45.90
N ARG A 786 16.15 -5.08 -46.92
CA ARG A 786 16.36 -6.53 -46.78
C ARG A 786 17.84 -6.83 -46.63
N ASP A 787 18.20 -7.67 -45.67
CA ASP A 787 19.50 -8.31 -45.60
C ASP A 787 19.46 -9.66 -46.32
N ASP A 788 20.21 -9.78 -47.41
CA ASP A 788 20.24 -11.00 -48.23
C ASP A 788 21.03 -12.14 -47.56
N GLY A 789 21.74 -11.89 -46.45
CA GLY A 789 22.48 -12.91 -45.69
C GLY A 789 21.64 -13.66 -44.65
N THR A 790 20.62 -13.01 -44.08
CA THR A 790 19.74 -13.54 -43.03
C THR A 790 18.27 -13.62 -43.44
N ASP A 791 17.90 -13.06 -44.60
CA ASP A 791 16.54 -12.97 -45.16
C ASP A 791 15.51 -12.24 -44.27
N VAL A 792 15.99 -11.35 -43.39
CA VAL A 792 15.12 -10.43 -42.63
C VAL A 792 15.19 -9.01 -43.21
N PHE A 793 14.24 -8.17 -42.84
CA PHE A 793 14.29 -6.74 -43.12
C PHE A 793 14.88 -6.00 -41.91
N ILE A 794 15.83 -5.11 -42.16
CA ILE A 794 16.42 -4.22 -41.17
C ILE A 794 15.63 -2.90 -41.17
N PRO A 795 14.93 -2.54 -40.09
CA PRO A 795 14.17 -1.30 -40.02
C PRO A 795 15.08 -0.06 -40.00
N THR A 796 14.73 0.94 -40.80
CA THR A 796 15.36 2.27 -40.80
C THR A 796 14.57 3.19 -39.88
N PHE A 797 15.13 3.48 -38.71
CA PHE A 797 14.49 4.32 -37.69
C PHE A 797 14.64 5.82 -37.97
N GLY A 798 13.58 6.57 -37.68
CA GLY A 798 13.63 8.03 -37.56
C GLY A 798 14.31 8.47 -36.26
N ARG A 799 14.15 9.75 -35.90
CA ARG A 799 14.74 10.28 -34.66
C ARG A 799 14.13 9.59 -33.44
N VAL A 800 14.99 9.11 -32.54
CA VAL A 800 14.58 8.42 -31.29
C VAL A 800 13.51 9.21 -30.54
N ASN A 801 12.42 8.53 -30.19
CA ASN A 801 11.28 9.08 -29.43
C ASN A 801 10.70 10.38 -30.02
N SER A 802 10.70 10.54 -31.36
CA SER A 802 10.17 11.75 -32.02
C SER A 802 8.65 11.79 -32.12
N GLU A 803 7.98 10.66 -32.03
CA GLU A 803 6.52 10.52 -32.11
C GLU A 803 5.95 9.98 -30.79
N ARG A 804 4.63 9.77 -30.73
CA ARG A 804 3.93 9.23 -29.56
C ARG A 804 2.80 8.29 -29.97
N LEU A 805 2.54 7.30 -29.13
CA LEU A 805 1.30 6.54 -29.17
C LEU A 805 0.11 7.48 -28.86
N PRO A 806 -1.09 7.24 -29.43
CA PRO A 806 -2.25 8.05 -29.15
C PRO A 806 -2.59 8.08 -27.65
N ALA A 807 -3.02 9.24 -27.15
CA ALA A 807 -3.44 9.39 -25.75
C ALA A 807 -4.60 8.44 -25.39
N PHE A 808 -4.68 8.09 -24.12
CA PHE A 808 -5.54 7.04 -23.59
C PHE A 808 -6.42 7.56 -22.46
N HIS A 809 -7.67 7.09 -22.41
CA HIS A 809 -8.55 7.27 -21.25
C HIS A 809 -9.30 5.98 -20.93
N GLN A 810 -9.41 5.71 -19.64
CA GLN A 810 -10.04 4.54 -19.04
C GLN A 810 -11.12 5.00 -18.06
N MET A 811 -12.20 4.23 -18.00
CA MET A 811 -13.14 4.25 -16.88
C MET A 811 -13.24 2.83 -16.35
N ASP A 812 -13.17 2.67 -15.04
CA ASP A 812 -13.44 1.41 -14.36
C ASP A 812 -14.58 1.62 -13.38
N ILE A 813 -15.51 0.67 -13.31
CA ILE A 813 -16.71 0.75 -12.47
C ILE A 813 -16.76 -0.49 -11.59
N ARG A 814 -16.86 -0.29 -10.27
CA ARG A 814 -16.96 -1.37 -9.29
C ARG A 814 -18.27 -1.29 -8.53
N VAL A 815 -18.91 -2.44 -8.36
CA VAL A 815 -20.16 -2.62 -7.60
C VAL A 815 -19.92 -3.69 -6.55
N ASP A 816 -20.11 -3.36 -5.27
CA ASP A 816 -19.98 -4.28 -4.14
C ASP A 816 -21.33 -4.46 -3.45
N LYS A 817 -21.58 -5.68 -2.97
CA LYS A 817 -22.71 -6.04 -2.11
C LYS A 817 -22.23 -6.82 -0.89
N ASN A 818 -22.44 -6.25 0.29
CA ASN A 818 -22.05 -6.83 1.56
C ASN A 818 -23.27 -7.45 2.26
N PHE A 819 -23.29 -8.78 2.36
CA PHE A 819 -24.23 -9.54 3.16
C PHE A 819 -23.59 -9.86 4.52
N VAL A 820 -24.35 -9.70 5.60
CA VAL A 820 -23.83 -9.89 6.97
C VAL A 820 -24.76 -10.80 7.76
N PHE A 821 -24.25 -11.99 8.04
CA PHE A 821 -24.90 -13.05 8.79
C PHE A 821 -24.46 -12.96 10.26
N GLU A 822 -25.02 -13.79 11.14
CA GLU A 822 -24.70 -13.72 12.58
C GLU A 822 -23.21 -13.85 12.89
N ARG A 823 -22.55 -14.83 12.27
CA ARG A 823 -21.19 -15.27 12.62
C ARG A 823 -20.13 -15.01 11.53
N TRP A 824 -20.53 -14.45 10.39
CA TRP A 824 -19.67 -14.24 9.24
C TRP A 824 -20.25 -13.20 8.27
N ASN A 825 -19.40 -12.65 7.40
CA ASN A 825 -19.73 -11.68 6.35
C ASN A 825 -19.42 -12.28 4.97
N LEU A 826 -20.19 -11.86 3.96
CA LEU A 826 -19.92 -12.12 2.55
C LEU A 826 -19.96 -10.81 1.76
N ASN A 827 -18.81 -10.39 1.22
CA ASN A 827 -18.75 -9.41 0.15
C ASN A 827 -18.86 -10.15 -1.20
N VAL A 828 -19.68 -9.65 -2.12
CA VAL A 828 -19.72 -10.06 -3.53
C VAL A 828 -19.54 -8.81 -4.37
N TYR A 829 -18.69 -8.87 -5.40
CA TYR A 829 -18.35 -7.70 -6.21
C TYR A 829 -18.27 -8.00 -7.71
N LEU A 830 -18.52 -6.97 -8.50
CA LEU A 830 -18.24 -6.91 -9.93
C LEU A 830 -17.35 -5.70 -10.21
N ASP A 831 -16.13 -5.93 -10.68
CA ASP A 831 -15.16 -4.89 -11.08
C ASP A 831 -15.06 -4.90 -12.62
N LEU A 832 -15.59 -3.86 -13.27
CA LEU A 832 -15.59 -3.67 -14.72
C LEU A 832 -14.39 -2.80 -15.11
N THR A 833 -13.26 -3.43 -15.44
CA THR A 833 -12.08 -2.73 -15.95
C THR A 833 -12.32 -2.33 -17.41
N ASN A 834 -11.99 -1.08 -17.77
CA ASN A 834 -12.18 -0.48 -19.10
C ASN A 834 -13.65 -0.52 -19.60
N ALA A 835 -14.56 0.05 -18.81
CA ALA A 835 -15.99 0.21 -19.10
C ALA A 835 -16.29 0.96 -20.42
N TYR A 836 -15.34 1.73 -20.96
CA TYR A 836 -15.46 2.35 -22.29
C TYR A 836 -15.20 1.39 -23.46
N ASN A 837 -14.69 0.17 -23.19
CA ASN A 837 -14.15 -0.77 -24.18
C ASN A 837 -13.17 -0.11 -25.17
N ASN A 838 -12.36 0.84 -24.67
CA ASN A 838 -11.37 1.59 -25.44
C ASN A 838 -9.99 1.00 -25.13
N PRO A 839 -9.49 -0.01 -25.85
CA PRO A 839 -8.17 -0.58 -25.54
C PRO A 839 -7.07 0.47 -25.78
N ALA A 840 -6.15 0.56 -24.82
CA ALA A 840 -4.96 1.39 -24.95
C ALA A 840 -4.11 0.95 -26.14
N LYS A 841 -3.38 1.89 -26.76
CA LYS A 841 -2.36 1.60 -27.77
C LYS A 841 -1.06 1.43 -26.99
N GLU A 842 -0.59 0.20 -26.85
CA GLU A 842 0.58 -0.17 -26.03
C GLU A 842 1.90 -0.06 -26.82
N GLY A 843 1.80 -0.18 -28.16
CA GLY A 843 2.92 -0.16 -29.09
C GLY A 843 2.43 -0.21 -30.53
N VAL A 844 3.36 -0.31 -31.49
CA VAL A 844 3.07 -0.51 -32.91
C VAL A 844 3.65 -1.86 -33.34
N LEU A 845 2.80 -2.69 -33.92
CA LEU A 845 3.19 -3.93 -34.59
C LEU A 845 3.38 -3.63 -36.08
N TYR A 846 4.42 -4.18 -36.68
CA TYR A 846 4.69 -4.06 -38.11
C TYR A 846 4.55 -5.42 -38.80
N ASN A 847 4.35 -5.43 -40.11
CA ASN A 847 4.57 -6.64 -40.91
C ASN A 847 6.08 -6.87 -41.15
N TYR A 848 6.44 -8.05 -41.66
CA TYR A 848 7.84 -8.52 -41.79
C TYR A 848 8.79 -7.62 -42.59
N ASN A 849 8.27 -6.69 -43.40
CA ASN A 849 9.03 -5.74 -44.20
C ASN A 849 8.75 -4.27 -43.84
N TYR A 850 8.07 -4.03 -42.72
CA TYR A 850 7.73 -2.73 -42.14
C TYR A 850 6.92 -1.79 -43.07
N THR A 851 6.23 -2.35 -44.07
CA THR A 851 5.35 -1.58 -44.99
C THR A 851 3.94 -1.36 -44.46
N GLU A 852 3.44 -2.25 -43.60
CA GLU A 852 2.15 -2.14 -42.92
C GLU A 852 2.37 -2.12 -41.41
N SER A 853 1.45 -1.48 -40.68
CA SER A 853 1.46 -1.49 -39.22
C SER A 853 0.07 -1.45 -38.60
N ALA A 854 -0.04 -1.92 -37.36
CA ALA A 854 -1.23 -1.89 -36.53
C ALA A 854 -0.86 -1.63 -35.07
N TYR A 855 -1.71 -0.95 -34.31
CA TYR A 855 -1.46 -0.76 -32.87
C TYR A 855 -1.60 -2.08 -32.10
N LEU A 856 -0.60 -2.39 -31.26
CA LEU A 856 -0.76 -3.35 -30.17
C LEU A 856 -1.81 -2.81 -29.20
N LYS A 857 -2.89 -3.58 -29.00
CA LYS A 857 -4.01 -3.19 -28.15
C LYS A 857 -3.85 -3.81 -26.77
N GLY A 858 -3.97 -2.98 -25.73
CA GLY A 858 -4.11 -3.44 -24.34
C GLY A 858 -5.50 -4.03 -24.09
N LEU A 859 -5.80 -4.33 -22.83
CA LEU A 859 -7.06 -4.99 -22.46
C LEU A 859 -8.32 -4.24 -22.97
N PRO A 860 -9.30 -4.96 -23.53
CA PRO A 860 -10.65 -4.45 -23.77
C PRO A 860 -11.41 -4.32 -22.43
N LEU A 861 -12.74 -4.20 -22.49
CA LEU A 861 -13.60 -4.43 -21.32
C LEU A 861 -13.29 -5.79 -20.67
N LEU A 862 -12.90 -5.77 -19.39
CA LEU A 862 -12.64 -6.96 -18.58
C LEU A 862 -13.54 -6.95 -17.33
N PRO A 863 -14.61 -7.77 -17.29
CA PRO A 863 -15.42 -7.96 -16.09
C PRO A 863 -14.77 -8.99 -15.16
N VAL A 864 -14.58 -8.63 -13.88
CA VAL A 864 -14.14 -9.55 -12.83
C VAL A 864 -15.23 -9.64 -11.76
N LEU A 865 -15.92 -10.79 -11.72
CA LEU A 865 -16.79 -11.17 -10.62
C LEU A 865 -15.93 -11.78 -9.49
N GLY A 866 -16.28 -11.52 -8.23
CA GLY A 866 -15.66 -12.20 -7.09
C GLY A 866 -16.49 -12.16 -5.82
N ALA A 867 -16.11 -13.00 -4.87
CA ALA A 867 -16.73 -13.15 -3.57
C ALA A 867 -15.67 -13.35 -2.48
N LYS A 868 -15.88 -12.76 -1.31
CA LYS A 868 -14.99 -12.81 -0.15
C LYS A 868 -15.81 -13.07 1.12
N GLY A 869 -15.62 -14.24 1.72
CA GLY A 869 -16.15 -14.57 3.04
C GLY A 869 -15.16 -14.24 4.16
N SER A 870 -15.64 -13.75 5.30
CA SER A 870 -14.83 -13.59 6.52
C SER A 870 -15.61 -13.88 7.80
N PHE A 871 -14.94 -14.45 8.81
CA PHE A 871 -15.55 -14.85 10.10
C PHE A 871 -14.62 -14.60 11.29
#